data_AF-A0A384K3M0-F1
#
_entry.id   AF-A0A384K3M0-F1
#
_cell.length_a   1.000
_cell.length_b   1.000
_cell.length_c   1.000
_cell.angle_alpha   90.00
_cell.angle_beta   90.00
_cell.angle_gamma   90.00
#
_symmetry.space_group_name_H-M   'P 1'
#
loop_
_entity.id
_entity.type
_entity.pdbx_description
1 polymer ?
#
loop_
_entity_poly.entity_id
_entity_poly.type
_entity_poly.pdbx_seq_one_letter_code
_entity_poly.pdbx_strand_id
1 'polypeptide(L)'
;MGLLALGTPLEWPEAKQNAQIVREWGIQQLLAIWNRAKGKERDALLWGDEVEYLVVNYKDEDEKVTLSLRQADILTALAQDEELRTNGGCVPALQDVTNTKGSALPVFHPEFGRFMLEATPGRPWGIGFKDLLDVEPNMKWRRKLAKEHMNAEEYPITLTTYPRLGSPGIFTSPFFPPSGEKLRSQFVPDEIANPHIRFPTLAANIRARRGRKVQVNVPVFRDENTSWPWKDPTVNYDLHNWPEDDDVRNGAAPDNFIHMDAMAFGMGSCCLQITFQAKNITEGRRMYDQLSPLAPILLALTAATPIYKGFLADTDVRWNQISRAVDDRTPEELGEKPLLHDRWRIPKSRYASNSTYISEDSRLRKEYLDPDLVTDPEVKQELMNGGMDDRLATHFAHLFIRDPIVIFAEDLKELDLSKTDHFENLQSTNWQHMRFKPPPTGNDIGWRVEFRPMEIQITDFENAAFSVFIVLITRAILSFDLNFYIPITKVSENMETAHARDAVLEEKFYFRKNPFPTRAPRPYSSNGGASGRASGTNTPLSISRPPTPSGPVEDEYAPMSIDEIMNGSKSDSENNFPGLIPLVESYLDSVNIDVQTRCELASYLDLIRKRADGRLWTAAKWIRNFVAGHEDYKKDSVVNEKINHDLIKTVIELGEECTKGVKDVEKFLGQERCKGC
;
A
#
# COMPACT_ATOMS: atom_id res chain seq x y z
N MET A 1 -6.59 -5.21 7.63
CA MET A 1 -6.02 -4.80 8.95
C MET A 1 -5.51 -5.92 9.89
N GLY A 2 -4.74 -5.54 10.93
CA GLY A 2 -4.29 -6.42 12.03
C GLY A 2 -5.37 -6.66 13.11
N LEU A 3 -5.11 -7.56 14.06
CA LEU A 3 -6.09 -7.98 15.08
C LEU A 3 -6.58 -6.79 15.95
N LEU A 4 -7.89 -6.58 15.99
CA LEU A 4 -8.56 -5.62 16.89
C LEU A 4 -9.13 -6.40 18.09
N ALA A 5 -8.24 -6.92 18.93
CA ALA A 5 -8.64 -7.51 20.20
C ALA A 5 -8.86 -6.40 21.24
N LEU A 6 -9.90 -6.57 22.05
CA LEU A 6 -10.10 -5.79 23.28
C LEU A 6 -9.20 -6.36 24.37
N GLY A 7 -8.50 -5.48 25.09
CA GLY A 7 -7.59 -5.87 26.18
C GLY A 7 -6.97 -4.64 26.85
N THR A 8 -6.16 -4.89 27.88
CA THR A 8 -5.43 -3.86 28.61
C THR A 8 -4.07 -3.63 27.96
N PRO A 9 -3.87 -2.55 27.19
CA PRO A 9 -2.58 -2.30 26.53
C PRO A 9 -1.50 -1.98 27.57
N LEU A 10 -0.26 -2.39 27.27
CA LEU A 10 0.92 -1.96 28.02
C LEU A 10 1.47 -0.65 27.46
N GLU A 11 1.74 0.30 28.33
CA GLU A 11 2.54 1.49 28.00
C GLU A 11 4.01 1.08 27.78
N TRP A 12 4.76 1.90 27.02
CA TRP A 12 6.07 1.51 26.50
C TRP A 12 7.08 0.94 27.54
N PRO A 13 7.23 1.49 28.77
CA PRO A 13 8.17 0.92 29.74
C PRO A 13 7.87 -0.54 30.09
N GLU A 14 6.59 -0.91 30.20
CA GLU A 14 6.14 -2.27 30.50
C GLU A 14 6.18 -3.15 29.24
N ALA A 15 5.78 -2.60 28.09
CA ALA A 15 5.88 -3.29 26.81
C ALA A 15 7.34 -3.68 26.49
N LYS A 16 8.30 -2.79 26.73
CA LYS A 16 9.73 -3.02 26.54
C LYS A 16 10.26 -4.17 27.41
N GLN A 17 9.82 -4.27 28.67
CA GLN A 17 10.21 -5.38 29.56
C GLN A 17 9.69 -6.74 29.05
N ASN A 18 8.53 -6.74 28.40
CA ASN A 18 7.90 -7.95 27.85
C ASN A 18 8.22 -8.18 26.36
N ALA A 19 9.07 -7.35 25.74
CA ALA A 19 9.36 -7.47 24.31
C ALA A 19 9.99 -8.82 23.95
N GLN A 20 10.84 -9.36 24.82
CA GLN A 20 11.55 -10.61 24.57
C GLN A 20 10.61 -11.83 24.65
N ILE A 21 9.74 -11.90 25.66
CA ILE A 21 8.77 -13.00 25.78
C ILE A 21 7.80 -13.00 24.59
N VAL A 22 7.35 -11.83 24.12
CA VAL A 22 6.49 -11.72 22.93
C VAL A 22 7.23 -12.17 21.67
N ARG A 23 8.53 -11.87 21.52
CA ARG A 23 9.34 -12.40 20.41
C ARG A 23 9.42 -13.92 20.45
N GLU A 24 9.81 -14.49 21.58
CA GLU A 24 9.96 -15.94 21.76
C GLU A 24 8.64 -16.67 21.48
N TRP A 25 7.54 -16.20 22.06
CA TRP A 25 6.22 -16.76 21.85
C TRP A 25 5.71 -16.56 20.42
N GLY A 26 6.04 -15.43 19.79
CA GLY A 26 5.76 -15.17 18.38
C GLY A 26 6.48 -16.14 17.43
N ILE A 27 7.73 -16.52 17.73
CA ILE A 27 8.47 -17.53 16.96
C ILE A 27 7.77 -18.89 17.07
N GLN A 28 7.37 -19.29 18.29
CA GLN A 28 6.67 -20.55 18.51
C GLN A 28 5.31 -20.60 17.81
N GLN A 29 4.54 -19.51 17.84
CA GLN A 29 3.30 -19.37 17.08
C GLN A 29 3.56 -19.45 15.56
N LEU A 30 4.57 -18.76 15.05
CA LEU A 30 4.95 -18.82 13.64
C LEU A 30 5.34 -20.24 13.21
N LEU A 31 6.13 -20.96 14.01
CA LEU A 31 6.49 -22.36 13.75
C LEU A 31 5.28 -23.30 13.80
N ALA A 32 4.33 -23.06 14.71
CA ALA A 32 3.08 -23.79 14.76
C ALA A 32 2.23 -23.55 13.49
N ILE A 33 2.15 -22.30 13.00
CA ILE A 33 1.49 -21.97 11.72
C ILE A 33 2.19 -22.68 10.56
N TRP A 34 3.52 -22.56 10.49
CA TRP A 34 4.34 -23.21 9.46
C TRP A 34 4.10 -24.71 9.40
N ASN A 35 4.18 -25.41 10.54
CA ASN A 35 4.04 -26.86 10.57
C ASN A 35 2.64 -27.32 10.17
N ARG A 36 1.59 -26.55 10.51
CA ARG A 36 0.22 -26.84 10.07
C ARG A 36 -0.02 -26.55 8.59
N ALA A 37 0.63 -25.53 8.03
CA ALA A 37 0.25 -24.95 6.74
C ALA A 37 1.26 -25.12 5.60
N LYS A 38 2.49 -25.56 5.85
CA LYS A 38 3.54 -25.68 4.82
C LYS A 38 3.17 -26.60 3.65
N GLY A 39 2.33 -27.62 3.90
CA GLY A 39 1.81 -28.54 2.88
C GLY A 39 0.42 -28.15 2.34
N LYS A 40 -0.13 -26.98 2.71
CA LYS A 40 -1.47 -26.56 2.29
C LYS A 40 -1.47 -26.20 0.81
N GLU A 41 -2.32 -26.88 0.05
CA GLU A 41 -2.61 -26.58 -1.35
C GLU A 41 -4.07 -26.16 -1.52
N ARG A 42 -4.31 -25.29 -2.50
CA ARG A 42 -5.62 -24.77 -2.91
C ARG A 42 -5.86 -25.13 -4.35
N ASP A 43 -7.13 -25.10 -4.75
CA ASP A 43 -7.52 -25.39 -6.12
C ASP A 43 -7.42 -24.17 -7.04
N ALA A 44 -7.51 -22.95 -6.48
CA ALA A 44 -7.59 -21.72 -7.25
C ALA A 44 -6.90 -20.52 -6.57
N LEU A 45 -6.39 -19.61 -7.40
CA LEU A 45 -5.97 -18.26 -7.00
C LEU A 45 -7.22 -17.42 -6.73
N LEU A 46 -7.47 -17.10 -5.47
CA LEU A 46 -8.50 -16.12 -5.09
C LEU A 46 -7.84 -14.77 -4.83
N TRP A 47 -8.61 -13.69 -4.88
CA TRP A 47 -8.07 -12.37 -4.57
C TRP A 47 -9.14 -11.41 -4.07
N GLY A 48 -8.76 -10.27 -3.52
CA GLY A 48 -9.67 -9.24 -3.04
C GLY A 48 -8.98 -7.89 -3.00
N ASP A 49 -9.76 -6.83 -3.23
CA ASP A 49 -9.37 -5.44 -3.07
C ASP A 49 -9.82 -4.90 -1.70
N GLU A 50 -9.03 -3.99 -1.14
CA GLU A 50 -9.35 -3.19 0.04
C GLU A 50 -9.31 -1.71 -0.37
N VAL A 51 -10.43 -1.00 -0.17
CA VAL A 51 -10.59 0.43 -0.47
C VAL A 51 -10.79 1.20 0.82
N GLU A 52 -10.02 2.27 0.98
CA GLU A 52 -10.12 3.17 2.13
C GLU A 52 -10.78 4.50 1.72
N TYR A 53 -11.69 5.00 2.56
CA TYR A 53 -12.44 6.23 2.37
C TYR A 53 -12.10 7.23 3.48
N LEU A 54 -12.12 8.51 3.14
CA LEU A 54 -12.27 9.61 4.10
C LEU A 54 -13.75 9.97 4.20
N VAL A 55 -14.23 10.22 5.42
CA VAL A 55 -15.58 10.72 5.68
C VAL A 55 -15.50 12.22 5.94
N VAL A 56 -16.08 13.01 5.04
CA VAL A 56 -16.10 14.48 5.13
C VAL A 56 -17.51 15.00 5.39
N ASN A 57 -17.64 16.06 6.17
CA ASN A 57 -18.85 16.89 6.20
C ASN A 57 -18.71 18.00 5.16
N TYR A 58 -19.67 18.08 4.25
CA TYR A 58 -19.71 19.03 3.15
C TYR A 58 -21.11 19.64 3.01
N LYS A 59 -21.18 20.95 2.78
CA LYS A 59 -22.39 21.72 2.50
C LYS A 59 -22.07 22.79 1.47
N ASP A 60 -22.87 22.90 0.41
CA ASP A 60 -22.63 23.86 -0.67
C ASP A 60 -22.52 25.33 -0.21
N GLU A 61 -23.22 25.70 0.86
CA GLU A 61 -23.27 27.07 1.38
C GLU A 61 -22.23 27.36 2.48
N ASP A 62 -21.46 26.35 2.92
CA ASP A 62 -20.47 26.49 3.99
C ASP A 62 -19.08 26.13 3.48
N GLU A 63 -18.22 27.14 3.30
CA GLU A 63 -16.82 26.95 2.85
C GLU A 63 -16.03 26.02 3.77
N LYS A 64 -16.48 25.78 5.01
CA LYS A 64 -15.80 24.86 5.91
C LYS A 64 -16.20 23.42 5.64
N VAL A 65 -15.26 22.68 5.07
CA VAL A 65 -15.29 21.21 5.02
C VAL A 65 -14.53 20.65 6.21
N THR A 66 -15.09 19.64 6.89
CA THR A 66 -14.42 18.98 8.03
C THR A 66 -14.39 17.47 7.87
N LEU A 67 -13.44 16.79 8.50
CA LEU A 67 -13.45 15.35 8.66
C LEU A 67 -14.49 14.95 9.72
N SER A 68 -15.39 14.03 9.39
CA SER A 68 -16.37 13.50 10.35
C SER A 68 -15.71 12.46 11.25
N LEU A 69 -15.71 12.66 12.56
CA LEU A 69 -15.19 11.69 13.54
C LEU A 69 -16.24 10.63 13.94
N ARG A 70 -17.20 10.36 13.06
CA ARG A 70 -18.34 9.45 13.28
C ARG A 70 -18.16 8.05 12.71
N GLN A 71 -16.94 7.61 12.40
CA GLN A 71 -16.68 6.25 11.89
C GLN A 71 -17.38 5.17 12.74
N ALA A 72 -17.26 5.21 14.07
CA ALA A 72 -17.89 4.22 14.94
C ALA A 72 -19.43 4.24 14.87
N ASP A 73 -20.02 5.42 14.75
CA ASP A 73 -21.47 5.57 14.59
C ASP A 73 -21.93 5.00 13.25
N ILE A 74 -21.18 5.27 12.16
CA ILE A 74 -21.49 4.78 10.81
C ILE A 74 -21.37 3.25 10.76
N LEU A 75 -20.31 2.67 11.34
CA LEU A 75 -20.15 1.23 11.44
C LEU A 75 -21.26 0.59 12.28
N THR A 76 -21.70 1.27 13.34
CA THR A 76 -22.83 0.81 14.15
C THR A 76 -24.13 0.87 13.37
N ALA A 77 -24.39 1.94 12.60
CA ALA A 77 -25.57 2.05 11.74
C ALA A 77 -25.60 0.92 10.70
N LEU A 78 -24.49 0.66 10.01
CA LEU A 78 -24.34 -0.46 9.07
C LEU A 78 -24.58 -1.81 9.76
N ALA A 79 -24.07 -2.01 10.98
CA ALA A 79 -24.24 -3.26 11.72
C ALA A 79 -25.68 -3.47 12.21
N GLN A 80 -26.41 -2.39 12.50
CA GLN A 80 -27.76 -2.44 13.05
C GLN A 80 -28.86 -2.41 12.00
N ASP A 81 -28.53 -2.16 10.73
CA ASP A 81 -29.48 -2.22 9.63
C ASP A 81 -30.12 -3.62 9.52
N GLU A 82 -31.45 -3.67 9.55
CA GLU A 82 -32.21 -4.92 9.62
C GLU A 82 -32.10 -5.73 8.32
N GLU A 83 -32.05 -5.07 7.17
CA GLU A 83 -31.91 -5.71 5.86
C GLU A 83 -30.50 -6.30 5.72
N LEU A 84 -29.46 -5.53 6.03
CA LEU A 84 -28.08 -6.01 5.98
C LEU A 84 -27.86 -7.18 6.93
N ARG A 85 -28.35 -7.09 8.17
CA ARG A 85 -28.23 -8.16 9.16
C ARG A 85 -28.95 -9.43 8.71
N THR A 86 -30.17 -9.31 8.16
CA THR A 86 -30.92 -10.46 7.62
C THR A 86 -30.20 -11.10 6.43
N ASN A 87 -29.46 -10.30 5.66
CA ASN A 87 -28.69 -10.74 4.49
C ASN A 87 -27.24 -11.17 4.82
N GLY A 88 -26.91 -11.39 6.09
CA GLY A 88 -25.63 -11.97 6.54
C GLY A 88 -24.73 -11.01 7.31
N GLY A 89 -25.04 -9.72 7.35
CA GLY A 89 -24.25 -8.69 8.02
C GLY A 89 -23.01 -8.22 7.26
N CYS A 90 -22.54 -7.02 7.57
CA CYS A 90 -21.44 -6.34 6.84
C CYS A 90 -20.32 -5.79 7.74
N VAL A 91 -20.43 -5.88 9.08
CA VAL A 91 -19.44 -5.31 10.02
C VAL A 91 -18.98 -6.38 11.01
N PRO A 92 -17.95 -7.18 10.68
CA PRO A 92 -17.50 -8.31 11.50
C PRO A 92 -17.03 -7.91 12.90
N ALA A 93 -16.63 -6.65 13.09
CA ALA A 93 -16.20 -6.14 14.38
C ALA A 93 -17.37 -5.95 15.38
N LEU A 94 -18.61 -5.83 14.89
CA LEU A 94 -19.79 -5.51 15.70
C LEU A 94 -20.88 -6.58 15.64
N GLN A 95 -20.81 -7.50 14.68
CA GLN A 95 -21.78 -8.59 14.53
C GLN A 95 -21.16 -9.82 13.87
N ASP A 96 -21.80 -10.98 14.09
CA ASP A 96 -21.47 -12.20 13.36
C ASP A 96 -21.83 -12.04 11.89
N VAL A 97 -20.82 -12.06 11.02
CA VAL A 97 -21.02 -12.01 9.58
C VAL A 97 -21.07 -13.44 9.04
N THR A 98 -22.23 -13.85 8.53
CA THR A 98 -22.45 -15.19 7.98
C THR A 98 -22.69 -15.12 6.47
N ASN A 99 -22.01 -15.98 5.73
CA ASN A 99 -22.19 -16.07 4.30
C ASN A 99 -23.48 -16.86 4.01
N THR A 100 -24.61 -16.17 3.90
CA THR A 100 -25.88 -16.79 3.50
C THR A 100 -25.80 -17.15 2.02
N LYS A 101 -26.32 -18.31 1.62
CA LYS A 101 -26.30 -18.75 0.21
C LYS A 101 -27.07 -17.75 -0.66
N GLY A 102 -26.36 -16.81 -1.28
CA GLY A 102 -26.91 -15.85 -2.25
C GLY A 102 -26.56 -14.38 -1.99
N SER A 103 -26.11 -14.00 -0.78
CA SER A 103 -25.76 -12.62 -0.46
C SER A 103 -24.26 -12.48 -0.16
N ALA A 104 -23.57 -11.66 -0.94
CA ALA A 104 -22.16 -11.30 -0.72
C ALA A 104 -22.06 -9.81 -0.37
N LEU A 105 -22.72 -9.40 0.73
CA LEU A 105 -22.68 -8.03 1.24
C LEU A 105 -21.23 -7.57 1.40
N PRO A 106 -20.89 -6.33 1.03
CA PRO A 106 -19.55 -5.82 1.28
C PRO A 106 -19.26 -5.79 2.77
N VAL A 107 -17.98 -5.86 3.12
CA VAL A 107 -17.52 -5.85 4.50
C VAL A 107 -16.89 -4.50 4.81
N PHE A 108 -17.21 -3.92 5.97
CA PHE A 108 -16.67 -2.65 6.44
C PHE A 108 -15.84 -2.84 7.71
N HIS A 109 -14.73 -2.11 7.78
CA HIS A 109 -13.77 -2.19 8.86
C HIS A 109 -13.34 -0.79 9.36
N PRO A 110 -12.97 -0.67 10.65
CA PRO A 110 -12.46 0.58 11.21
C PRO A 110 -10.95 0.78 10.96
N GLU A 111 -10.54 1.85 10.29
CA GLU A 111 -9.12 2.21 10.12
C GLU A 111 -8.58 3.15 11.22
N PHE A 112 -7.27 3.46 11.20
CA PHE A 112 -6.60 4.32 12.19
C PHE A 112 -7.33 5.66 12.39
N GLY A 113 -7.68 6.35 11.31
CA GLY A 113 -8.38 7.63 11.41
C GLY A 113 -9.82 7.42 11.84
N ARG A 114 -10.28 8.17 12.85
CA ARG A 114 -11.69 8.16 13.28
C ARG A 114 -12.66 8.73 12.22
N PHE A 115 -12.11 9.24 11.13
CA PHE A 115 -12.77 9.73 9.93
C PHE A 115 -12.59 8.82 8.73
N MET A 116 -12.00 7.64 8.90
CA MET A 116 -11.76 6.71 7.79
C MET A 116 -12.78 5.58 7.79
N LEU A 117 -12.98 4.92 6.64
CA LEU A 117 -13.63 3.62 6.55
C LEU A 117 -12.79 2.75 5.61
N GLU A 118 -12.63 1.46 5.92
CA GLU A 118 -12.11 0.48 4.98
C GLU A 118 -13.27 -0.40 4.53
N ALA A 119 -13.35 -0.74 3.24
CA ALA A 119 -14.34 -1.67 2.73
C ALA A 119 -13.75 -2.67 1.72
N THR A 120 -14.21 -3.91 1.81
CA THR A 120 -13.78 -5.06 0.99
C THR A 120 -14.99 -5.75 0.35
N PRO A 121 -14.83 -6.60 -0.67
CA PRO A 121 -15.94 -7.40 -1.18
C PRO A 121 -16.40 -8.40 -0.11
N GLY A 122 -17.67 -8.83 -0.17
CA GLY A 122 -18.26 -9.80 0.77
C GLY A 122 -17.65 -11.20 0.72
N ARG A 123 -16.98 -11.51 -0.39
CA ARG A 123 -16.23 -12.73 -0.60
C ARG A 123 -15.05 -12.42 -1.53
N PRO A 124 -13.96 -13.18 -1.46
CA PRO A 124 -12.88 -13.02 -2.42
C PRO A 124 -13.38 -13.30 -3.84
N TRP A 125 -12.83 -12.55 -4.80
CA TRP A 125 -13.03 -12.74 -6.22
C TRP A 125 -12.43 -14.05 -6.70
N GLY A 126 -13.09 -14.66 -7.69
CA GLY A 126 -12.65 -15.90 -8.32
C GLY A 126 -11.66 -15.68 -9.47
N ILE A 127 -11.46 -16.76 -10.22
CA ILE A 127 -10.57 -16.81 -11.39
C ILE A 127 -11.28 -16.39 -12.69
N GLY A 128 -12.61 -16.28 -12.69
CA GLY A 128 -13.38 -15.92 -13.87
C GLY A 128 -13.01 -14.54 -14.40
N PHE A 129 -12.98 -14.37 -15.72
CA PHE A 129 -12.77 -13.04 -16.32
C PHE A 129 -13.97 -12.12 -16.11
N LYS A 130 -15.18 -12.68 -16.00
CA LYS A 130 -16.40 -11.93 -15.67
C LYS A 130 -16.35 -11.34 -14.26
N ASP A 131 -15.78 -12.08 -13.30
CA ASP A 131 -15.59 -11.59 -11.93
C ASP A 131 -14.70 -10.33 -11.88
N LEU A 132 -13.84 -10.09 -12.89
CA LEU A 132 -13.04 -8.86 -12.99
C LEU A 132 -13.90 -7.63 -13.28
N LEU A 133 -15.04 -7.81 -13.95
CA LEU A 133 -15.97 -6.73 -14.27
C LEU A 133 -16.91 -6.40 -13.11
N ASP A 134 -17.03 -7.29 -12.13
CA ASP A 134 -17.85 -7.07 -10.93
C ASP A 134 -17.16 -6.17 -9.89
N VAL A 135 -15.87 -5.88 -10.07
CA VAL A 135 -15.06 -5.08 -9.14
C VAL A 135 -15.56 -3.64 -9.05
N GLU A 136 -15.72 -2.95 -10.17
CA GLU A 136 -16.22 -1.56 -10.21
C GLU A 136 -17.65 -1.46 -9.66
N PRO A 137 -18.64 -2.26 -10.11
CA PRO A 137 -19.98 -2.28 -9.52
C PRO A 137 -19.97 -2.53 -8.01
N ASN A 138 -19.07 -3.39 -7.51
CA ASN A 138 -18.98 -3.67 -6.09
C ASN A 138 -18.37 -2.50 -5.29
N MET A 139 -17.36 -1.80 -5.83
CA MET A 139 -16.82 -0.57 -5.22
C MET A 139 -17.89 0.54 -5.17
N LYS A 140 -18.67 0.72 -6.24
CA LYS A 140 -19.82 1.64 -6.27
C LYS A 140 -20.87 1.27 -5.23
N TRP A 141 -21.17 -0.02 -5.10
CA TRP A 141 -22.10 -0.51 -4.09
C TRP A 141 -21.60 -0.23 -2.67
N ARG A 142 -20.31 -0.44 -2.38
CA ARG A 142 -19.69 -0.09 -1.09
C ARG A 142 -19.87 1.40 -0.76
N ARG A 143 -19.54 2.28 -1.71
CA ARG A 143 -19.67 3.74 -1.54
C ARG A 143 -21.11 4.15 -1.26
N LYS A 144 -22.04 3.65 -2.09
CA LYS A 144 -23.47 3.91 -1.94
C LYS A 144 -23.98 3.44 -0.58
N LEU A 145 -23.66 2.20 -0.21
CA LEU A 145 -24.10 1.61 1.04
C LEU A 145 -23.56 2.38 2.25
N ALA A 146 -22.30 2.81 2.21
CA ALA A 146 -21.73 3.65 3.25
C ALA A 146 -22.47 5.00 3.35
N LYS A 147 -22.72 5.68 2.22
CA LYS A 147 -23.44 6.97 2.19
C LYS A 147 -24.89 6.86 2.70
N GLU A 148 -25.59 5.75 2.43
CA GLU A 148 -26.95 5.51 2.93
C GLU A 148 -27.03 5.42 4.47
N HIS A 149 -25.90 5.14 5.13
CA HIS A 149 -25.78 5.02 6.59
C HIS A 149 -25.03 6.19 7.24
N MET A 150 -24.84 7.27 6.49
CA MET A 150 -24.23 8.52 6.94
C MET A 150 -25.28 9.62 7.12
N ASN A 151 -24.92 10.71 7.80
CA ASN A 151 -25.73 11.91 7.81
C ASN A 151 -25.83 12.51 6.39
N ALA A 152 -26.83 13.36 6.16
CA ALA A 152 -27.07 13.97 4.86
C ALA A 152 -25.83 14.72 4.32
N GLU A 153 -25.10 15.39 5.21
CA GLU A 153 -23.92 16.19 4.88
C GLU A 153 -22.60 15.42 4.92
N GLU A 154 -22.62 14.15 5.31
CA GLU A 154 -21.43 13.30 5.38
C GLU A 154 -21.23 12.50 4.09
N TYR A 155 -20.03 12.53 3.52
CA TYR A 155 -19.73 11.84 2.26
C TYR A 155 -18.49 10.94 2.39
N PRO A 156 -18.55 9.68 1.91
CA PRO A 156 -17.38 8.84 1.74
C PRO A 156 -16.66 9.20 0.45
N ILE A 157 -15.50 9.85 0.56
CA ILE A 157 -14.65 10.20 -0.58
C ILE A 157 -13.41 9.31 -0.62
N THR A 158 -12.92 9.02 -1.81
CA THR A 158 -11.65 8.31 -2.02
C THR A 158 -10.58 9.32 -2.42
N LEU A 159 -9.91 9.86 -1.42
CA LEU A 159 -8.77 10.74 -1.59
C LEU A 159 -7.67 10.24 -0.65
N THR A 160 -6.42 10.23 -1.12
CA THR A 160 -5.34 9.63 -0.35
C THR A 160 -5.08 10.36 0.97
N THR A 161 -5.11 11.69 1.00
CA THR A 161 -4.98 12.44 2.26
C THR A 161 -5.94 13.63 2.24
N TYR A 162 -6.55 13.95 3.38
CA TYR A 162 -7.36 15.17 3.49
C TYR A 162 -6.45 16.41 3.36
N PRO A 163 -6.67 17.32 2.38
CA PRO A 163 -5.69 18.34 2.00
C PRO A 163 -5.31 19.28 3.16
N ARG A 164 -6.25 19.58 4.06
CA ARG A 164 -6.09 20.50 5.19
C ARG A 164 -6.00 19.81 6.55
N LEU A 165 -5.62 18.52 6.60
CA LEU A 165 -5.44 17.81 7.87
C LEU A 165 -4.38 18.53 8.71
N GLY A 166 -4.72 18.90 9.96
CA GLY A 166 -3.80 19.60 10.85
C GLY A 166 -3.53 21.07 10.50
N SER A 167 -4.26 21.65 9.52
CA SER A 167 -4.20 23.09 9.26
C SER A 167 -4.80 23.89 10.42
N PRO A 168 -4.36 25.14 10.65
CA PRO A 168 -4.99 26.02 11.63
C PRO A 168 -6.50 26.19 11.37
N GLY A 169 -7.28 26.27 12.44
CA GLY A 169 -8.73 26.38 12.38
C GLY A 169 -9.44 25.07 12.71
N ILE A 170 -10.64 24.89 12.17
CA ILE A 170 -11.50 23.73 12.42
C ILE A 170 -11.50 22.85 11.18
N PHE A 171 -10.93 21.65 11.29
CA PHE A 171 -10.89 20.65 10.21
C PHE A 171 -11.53 19.33 10.60
N THR A 172 -12.10 19.20 11.81
CA THR A 172 -12.85 18.02 12.28
C THR A 172 -14.23 18.40 12.79
N SER A 173 -15.16 17.45 12.74
CA SER A 173 -16.47 17.53 13.35
C SER A 173 -16.79 16.22 14.12
N PRO A 174 -17.08 16.28 15.43
CA PRO A 174 -16.97 17.47 16.27
C PRO A 174 -15.53 18.00 16.37
N PHE A 175 -15.40 19.29 16.65
CA PHE A 175 -14.11 19.93 16.86
C PHE A 175 -13.51 19.50 18.20
N PHE A 176 -12.21 19.24 18.19
CA PHE A 176 -11.39 19.07 19.38
C PHE A 176 -10.15 19.97 19.25
N PRO A 177 -9.69 20.59 20.35
CA PRO A 177 -8.46 21.39 20.31
C PRO A 177 -7.26 20.48 19.98
N PRO A 178 -6.28 20.97 19.19
CA PRO A 178 -5.06 20.22 18.92
C PRO A 178 -4.33 19.79 20.20
N SER A 179 -3.55 18.72 20.08
CA SER A 179 -2.83 18.05 21.18
C SER A 179 -3.69 17.13 22.04
N GLY A 180 -3.01 16.36 22.88
CA GLY A 180 -3.56 15.30 23.72
C GLY A 180 -2.42 14.45 24.30
N GLU A 181 -2.71 13.62 25.30
CA GLU A 181 -1.69 12.86 26.03
C GLU A 181 -1.04 11.75 25.18
N LYS A 182 -1.76 11.24 24.18
CA LYS A 182 -1.34 10.10 23.35
C LYS A 182 -0.45 10.54 22.19
N LEU A 183 -0.96 11.38 21.28
CA LEU A 183 -0.23 11.83 20.10
C LEU A 183 0.71 13.01 20.42
N ARG A 184 0.35 13.89 21.36
CA ARG A 184 1.11 15.11 21.72
C ARG A 184 1.45 16.02 20.54
N SER A 185 0.64 15.96 19.48
CA SER A 185 0.83 16.79 18.29
C SER A 185 0.49 18.24 18.58
N GLN A 186 1.18 19.17 17.90
CA GLN A 186 0.77 20.58 17.90
C GLN A 186 -0.35 20.87 16.88
N PHE A 187 -0.66 19.92 15.99
CA PHE A 187 -1.54 20.13 14.82
C PHE A 187 -2.85 19.34 14.87
N VAL A 188 -2.85 18.15 15.49
CA VAL A 188 -4.04 17.27 15.55
C VAL A 188 -4.41 16.89 16.99
N PRO A 189 -5.71 16.72 17.29
CA PRO A 189 -6.18 16.20 18.58
C PRO A 189 -5.95 14.68 18.68
N ASP A 190 -6.01 14.09 19.88
CA ASP A 190 -5.96 12.63 20.05
C ASP A 190 -7.19 11.95 19.42
N GLU A 191 -8.35 12.62 19.44
CA GLU A 191 -9.62 12.14 18.90
C GLU A 191 -9.63 11.99 17.37
N ILE A 192 -8.55 12.42 16.70
CA ILE A 192 -8.32 12.13 15.28
C ILE A 192 -8.13 10.63 15.04
N ALA A 193 -7.62 9.91 16.04
CA ALA A 193 -7.40 8.48 16.02
C ALA A 193 -8.67 7.73 16.45
N ASN A 194 -8.88 6.56 15.88
CA ASN A 194 -9.95 5.65 16.24
C ASN A 194 -9.88 5.31 17.75
N PRO A 195 -11.02 5.29 18.47
CA PRO A 195 -11.06 5.09 19.92
C PRO A 195 -10.66 3.68 20.36
N HIS A 196 -10.60 2.70 19.45
CA HIS A 196 -10.11 1.37 19.75
C HIS A 196 -8.66 1.46 20.25
N ILE A 197 -8.46 0.94 21.46
CA ILE A 197 -7.26 1.20 22.29
C ILE A 197 -5.92 0.86 21.59
N ARG A 198 -5.95 -0.06 20.62
CA ARG A 198 -4.81 -0.38 19.73
C ARG A 198 -4.19 0.87 19.11
N PHE A 199 -4.98 1.79 18.55
CA PHE A 199 -4.46 2.91 17.75
C PHE A 199 -3.80 4.00 18.61
N PRO A 200 -4.42 4.50 19.70
CA PRO A 200 -3.75 5.45 20.58
C PRO A 200 -2.53 4.85 21.29
N THR A 201 -2.57 3.56 21.65
CA THR A 201 -1.41 2.85 22.23
C THR A 201 -0.26 2.79 21.24
N LEU A 202 -0.53 2.45 19.98
CA LEU A 202 0.47 2.40 18.92
C LEU A 202 1.16 3.76 18.76
N ALA A 203 0.38 4.85 18.65
CA ALA A 203 0.94 6.20 18.53
C ALA A 203 1.80 6.59 19.76
N ALA A 204 1.31 6.34 20.97
CA ALA A 204 2.02 6.65 22.21
C ALA A 204 3.31 5.85 22.37
N ASN A 205 3.28 4.54 22.10
CA ASN A 205 4.44 3.66 22.26
C ASN A 205 5.50 3.90 21.17
N ILE A 206 5.12 4.25 19.94
CA ILE A 206 6.09 4.69 18.90
C ILE A 206 6.85 5.93 19.38
N ARG A 207 6.13 6.97 19.83
CA ARG A 207 6.75 8.21 20.34
C ARG A 207 7.66 7.93 21.53
N ALA A 208 7.17 7.15 22.51
CA ALA A 208 7.93 6.82 23.71
C ALA A 208 9.18 5.97 23.41
N ARG A 209 9.09 5.00 22.48
CA ARG A 209 10.24 4.22 22.01
C ARG A 209 11.27 5.10 21.30
N ARG A 210 10.80 5.94 20.37
CA ARG A 210 11.64 6.85 19.59
C ARG A 210 12.36 7.87 20.49
N GLY A 211 11.75 8.25 21.62
CA GLY A 211 12.27 9.24 22.56
C GLY A 211 12.08 10.70 22.10
N ARG A 212 11.33 10.91 21.01
CA ARG A 212 10.93 12.19 20.42
C ARG A 212 9.68 11.98 19.56
N LYS A 213 9.01 13.04 19.10
CA LYS A 213 7.91 12.88 18.15
C LYS A 213 8.39 12.27 16.84
N VAL A 214 7.46 11.65 16.12
CA VAL A 214 7.69 11.32 14.71
C VAL A 214 7.87 12.62 13.92
N GLN A 215 8.71 12.59 12.89
CA GLN A 215 9.08 13.79 12.14
C GLN A 215 8.79 13.56 10.67
N VAL A 216 7.70 14.15 10.18
CA VAL A 216 7.26 14.05 8.81
C VAL A 216 7.45 15.40 8.12
N ASN A 217 8.57 15.55 7.43
CA ASN A 217 8.89 16.76 6.68
C ASN A 217 8.71 16.52 5.18
N VAL A 218 7.81 17.28 4.56
CA VAL A 218 7.50 17.17 3.13
C VAL A 218 7.97 18.43 2.42
N PRO A 219 8.78 18.35 1.36
CA PRO A 219 9.19 19.53 0.61
C PRO A 219 7.98 20.35 0.18
N VAL A 220 7.97 21.64 0.49
CA VAL A 220 6.92 22.55 0.01
C VAL A 220 7.12 22.81 -1.48
N PHE A 221 6.03 22.85 -2.24
CA PHE A 221 6.08 23.29 -3.63
C PHE A 221 6.54 24.75 -3.68
N ARG A 222 7.48 25.08 -4.56
CA ARG A 222 7.94 26.45 -4.77
C ARG A 222 7.27 27.05 -6.00
N ASP A 223 6.25 27.86 -5.78
CA ASP A 223 5.56 28.63 -6.80
C ASP A 223 6.07 30.09 -6.84
N GLU A 224 5.51 30.93 -7.72
CA GLU A 224 5.95 32.30 -8.00
C GLU A 224 6.03 33.19 -6.74
N ASN A 225 5.05 33.10 -5.85
CA ASN A 225 4.94 33.91 -4.63
C ASN A 225 5.25 33.10 -3.35
N THR A 226 5.71 31.86 -3.47
CA THR A 226 6.18 31.10 -2.31
C THR A 226 7.48 31.72 -1.80
N SER A 227 7.47 32.21 -0.56
CA SER A 227 8.68 32.77 0.07
C SER A 227 9.84 31.77 0.08
N TRP A 228 11.09 32.24 -0.03
CA TRP A 228 12.27 31.37 -0.02
C TRP A 228 13.45 32.01 0.73
N PRO A 229 14.00 31.39 1.79
CA PRO A 229 13.55 30.12 2.37
C PRO A 229 12.14 30.23 2.94
N TRP A 230 11.32 29.21 2.67
CA TRP A 230 9.97 29.10 3.20
C TRP A 230 10.03 28.56 4.62
N LYS A 231 9.28 29.16 5.54
CA LYS A 231 9.08 28.62 6.88
C LYS A 231 7.63 28.23 7.03
N ASP A 232 7.40 27.04 7.56
CA ASP A 232 6.05 26.56 7.83
C ASP A 232 5.35 27.51 8.81
N PRO A 233 4.35 28.29 8.36
CA PRO A 233 3.75 29.33 9.18
C PRO A 233 2.82 28.77 10.25
N THR A 234 2.57 27.46 10.25
CA THR A 234 1.66 26.81 11.19
C THR A 234 2.37 26.22 12.41
N VAL A 235 3.72 26.19 12.40
CA VAL A 235 4.52 25.68 13.53
C VAL A 235 4.52 26.70 14.66
N ASN A 236 4.13 26.26 15.86
CA ASN A 236 4.17 27.09 17.06
C ASN A 236 5.47 26.87 17.85
N TYR A 237 6.44 27.75 17.65
CA TYR A 237 7.74 27.71 18.33
C TYR A 237 7.68 28.14 19.81
N ASP A 238 6.54 28.65 20.30
CA ASP A 238 6.35 29.06 21.69
C ASP A 238 5.50 28.04 22.49
N LEU A 239 5.19 26.87 21.90
CA LEU A 239 4.48 25.79 22.58
C LEU A 239 5.41 25.05 23.55
N HIS A 240 4.93 24.80 24.78
CA HIS A 240 5.68 24.13 25.86
C HIS A 240 4.78 23.19 26.69
N ASN A 241 3.77 22.59 26.07
CA ASN A 241 2.84 21.70 26.77
C ASN A 241 3.48 20.34 27.08
N TRP A 242 4.36 19.89 26.19
CA TRP A 242 5.08 18.62 26.27
C TRP A 242 6.58 18.83 26.12
N PRO A 243 7.44 17.95 26.70
CA PRO A 243 8.88 17.99 26.45
C PRO A 243 9.22 17.95 24.96
N GLU A 244 8.47 17.18 24.17
CA GLU A 244 8.68 17.05 22.72
C GLU A 244 8.30 18.31 21.91
N ASP A 245 7.70 19.35 22.52
CA ASP A 245 7.49 20.62 21.83
C ASP A 245 8.81 21.34 21.56
N ASP A 246 9.89 21.01 22.30
CA ASP A 246 11.24 21.50 22.02
C ASP A 246 11.83 20.93 20.73
N ASP A 247 11.27 19.85 20.16
CA ASP A 247 11.79 19.21 18.94
C ASP A 247 11.91 20.21 17.79
N VAL A 248 10.92 21.10 17.60
CA VAL A 248 10.96 22.11 16.52
C VAL A 248 12.02 23.18 16.73
N ARG A 249 12.28 23.56 17.99
CA ARG A 249 13.38 24.47 18.37
C ARG A 249 14.75 23.82 18.20
N ASN A 250 14.79 22.49 18.21
CA ASN A 250 15.97 21.67 17.96
C ASN A 250 16.10 21.20 16.50
N GLY A 251 15.36 21.80 15.57
CA GLY A 251 15.50 21.57 14.12
C GLY A 251 14.55 20.53 13.52
N ALA A 252 13.52 20.09 14.24
CA ALA A 252 12.54 19.15 13.68
C ALA A 252 11.73 19.73 12.49
N ALA A 253 11.58 21.06 12.43
CA ALA A 253 10.91 21.80 11.36
C ALA A 253 11.92 22.61 10.51
N PRO A 254 12.61 21.96 9.53
CA PRO A 254 13.58 22.63 8.68
C PRO A 254 12.90 23.57 7.66
N ASP A 255 13.65 24.59 7.22
CA ASP A 255 13.24 25.49 6.14
C ASP A 255 12.89 24.70 4.86
N ASN A 256 11.86 25.16 4.16
CA ASN A 256 11.32 24.61 2.90
C ASN A 256 10.58 23.27 3.03
N PHE A 257 10.19 22.88 4.25
CA PHE A 257 9.40 21.66 4.48
C PHE A 257 8.13 21.95 5.26
N ILE A 258 7.01 21.42 4.79
CA ILE A 258 5.77 21.27 5.54
C ILE A 258 6.05 20.29 6.68
N HIS A 259 5.98 20.76 7.92
CA HIS A 259 6.33 19.98 9.11
C HIS A 259 5.10 19.34 9.75
N MET A 260 5.13 18.03 9.97
CA MET A 260 4.04 17.26 10.57
C MET A 260 4.62 16.32 11.64
N ASP A 261 3.96 16.18 12.79
CA ASP A 261 4.56 15.61 14.01
C ASP A 261 3.76 14.46 14.65
N ALA A 262 2.82 13.87 13.91
CA ALA A 262 1.90 12.86 14.43
C ALA A 262 1.69 11.69 13.46
N MET A 263 1.38 10.52 14.03
CA MET A 263 1.02 9.31 13.28
C MET A 263 -0.15 9.52 12.31
N ALA A 264 -1.07 10.44 12.65
CA ALA A 264 -2.24 10.75 11.83
C ALA A 264 -1.92 11.33 10.44
N PHE A 265 -0.75 11.94 10.27
CA PHE A 265 -0.33 12.48 8.96
C PHE A 265 0.14 11.40 7.97
N GLY A 266 0.26 10.16 8.42
CA GLY A 266 0.56 9.01 7.58
C GLY A 266 -0.53 7.96 7.61
N MET A 267 -0.85 7.45 8.80
CA MET A 267 -1.88 6.42 8.97
C MET A 267 -3.31 6.97 8.82
N GLY A 268 -3.47 8.30 8.76
CA GLY A 268 -4.71 8.95 8.34
C GLY A 268 -4.87 9.09 6.81
N SER A 269 -3.96 8.47 6.03
CA SER A 269 -4.04 8.42 4.58
C SER A 269 -4.69 7.13 4.09
N CYS A 270 -5.45 7.23 3.00
CA CYS A 270 -6.11 6.12 2.33
C CYS A 270 -5.24 5.48 1.24
N CYS A 271 -5.47 4.21 0.93
CA CYS A 271 -4.80 3.51 -0.15
C CYS A 271 -5.66 2.42 -0.82
N LEU A 272 -5.15 1.91 -1.94
CA LEU A 272 -5.70 0.74 -2.62
C LEU A 272 -4.78 -0.46 -2.37
N GLN A 273 -5.31 -1.53 -1.77
CA GLN A 273 -4.54 -2.74 -1.47
C GLN A 273 -5.18 -3.95 -2.15
N ILE A 274 -4.35 -4.83 -2.72
CA ILE A 274 -4.81 -6.06 -3.38
C ILE A 274 -4.19 -7.27 -2.70
N THR A 275 -5.03 -8.15 -2.13
CA THR A 275 -4.58 -9.40 -1.52
C THR A 275 -4.90 -10.58 -2.43
N PHE A 276 -3.87 -11.37 -2.77
CA PHE A 276 -3.99 -12.66 -3.43
C PHE A 276 -3.90 -13.79 -2.42
N GLN A 277 -4.75 -14.82 -2.56
CA GLN A 277 -4.55 -16.12 -1.95
C GLN A 277 -3.92 -17.04 -2.99
N ALA A 278 -2.65 -17.39 -2.75
CA ALA A 278 -1.88 -18.28 -3.61
C ALA A 278 -2.39 -19.72 -3.54
N LYS A 279 -2.08 -20.51 -4.58
CA LYS A 279 -2.33 -21.95 -4.57
C LYS A 279 -1.64 -22.65 -3.39
N ASN A 280 -0.37 -22.33 -3.17
CA ASN A 280 0.45 -22.87 -2.11
C ASN A 280 1.56 -21.87 -1.76
N ILE A 281 2.42 -22.23 -0.82
CA ILE A 281 3.51 -21.37 -0.39
C ILE A 281 4.50 -21.04 -1.52
N THR A 282 4.80 -21.98 -2.40
CA THR A 282 5.75 -21.78 -3.51
C THR A 282 5.25 -20.70 -4.46
N GLU A 283 3.99 -20.78 -4.86
CA GLU A 283 3.35 -19.76 -5.69
C GLU A 283 3.27 -18.41 -4.96
N GLY A 284 2.93 -18.40 -3.67
CA GLY A 284 2.87 -17.18 -2.86
C GLY A 284 4.22 -16.46 -2.77
N ARG A 285 5.30 -17.20 -2.48
CA ARG A 285 6.66 -16.64 -2.42
C ARG A 285 7.10 -16.11 -3.78
N ARG A 286 6.77 -16.83 -4.86
CA ARG A 286 7.04 -16.38 -6.23
C ARG A 286 6.27 -15.08 -6.55
N MET A 287 4.99 -14.98 -6.23
CA MET A 287 4.21 -13.76 -6.47
C MET A 287 4.76 -12.57 -5.68
N TYR A 288 5.06 -12.76 -4.39
CA TYR A 288 5.68 -11.72 -3.57
C TYR A 288 6.95 -11.16 -4.23
N ASP A 289 7.81 -12.06 -4.71
CA ASP A 289 9.08 -11.67 -5.31
C ASP A 289 8.92 -10.98 -6.67
N GLN A 290 8.10 -11.54 -7.55
CA GLN A 290 7.93 -11.02 -8.91
C GLN A 290 7.13 -9.72 -8.95
N LEU A 291 6.27 -9.46 -7.97
CA LEU A 291 5.51 -8.21 -7.86
C LEU A 291 6.28 -7.09 -7.16
N SER A 292 7.31 -7.41 -6.34
CA SER A 292 8.07 -6.38 -5.61
C SER A 292 8.67 -5.29 -6.53
N PRO A 293 9.27 -5.60 -7.70
CA PRO A 293 9.79 -4.57 -8.62
C PRO A 293 8.72 -3.70 -9.29
N LEU A 294 7.46 -4.16 -9.33
CA LEU A 294 6.34 -3.39 -9.88
C LEU A 294 5.81 -2.36 -8.88
N ALA A 295 6.05 -2.55 -7.58
CA ALA A 295 5.55 -1.67 -6.52
C ALA A 295 5.89 -0.18 -6.72
N PRO A 296 7.15 0.24 -6.96
CA PRO A 296 7.48 1.65 -7.17
C PRO A 296 6.90 2.21 -8.47
N ILE A 297 6.76 1.38 -9.51
CA ILE A 297 6.17 1.77 -10.80
C ILE A 297 4.71 2.15 -10.59
N LEU A 298 3.98 1.32 -9.85
CA LEU A 298 2.56 1.53 -9.55
C LEU A 298 2.35 2.64 -8.52
N LEU A 299 3.29 2.85 -7.58
CA LEU A 299 3.27 4.02 -6.70
C LEU A 299 3.30 5.32 -7.51
N ALA A 300 4.25 5.46 -8.45
CA ALA A 300 4.35 6.64 -9.31
C ALA A 300 3.14 6.80 -10.25
N LEU A 301 2.67 5.70 -10.85
CA LEU A 301 1.55 5.71 -11.80
C LEU A 301 0.19 6.03 -11.15
N THR A 302 0.06 5.73 -9.85
CA THR A 302 -1.16 5.99 -9.06
C THR A 302 -1.10 7.31 -8.29
N ALA A 303 -0.02 8.09 -8.41
CA ALA A 303 0.23 9.27 -7.58
C ALA A 303 -1.00 10.18 -7.37
N ALA A 304 -1.35 10.44 -6.10
CA ALA A 304 -2.60 11.11 -5.72
C ALA A 304 -2.47 12.06 -4.50
N THR A 305 -1.26 12.36 -4.03
CA THR A 305 -1.05 13.14 -2.80
C THR A 305 -0.13 14.36 -2.98
N PRO A 306 -0.63 15.44 -3.60
CA PRO A 306 0.16 16.66 -3.84
C PRO A 306 -0.04 17.76 -2.78
N ILE A 307 -0.87 17.54 -1.74
CA ILE A 307 -1.18 18.55 -0.71
C ILE A 307 -1.03 17.93 0.68
N TYR A 308 -0.36 18.65 1.58
CA TYR A 308 -0.31 18.35 3.01
C TYR A 308 -0.55 19.61 3.82
N LYS A 309 -1.35 19.49 4.89
CA LYS A 309 -1.58 20.54 5.88
C LYS A 309 -1.95 21.91 5.28
N GLY A 310 -2.66 21.90 4.15
CA GLY A 310 -3.10 23.10 3.44
C GLY A 310 -2.02 23.75 2.57
N PHE A 311 -0.97 23.01 2.20
CA PHE A 311 0.09 23.48 1.30
C PHE A 311 0.35 22.47 0.19
N LEU A 312 0.57 22.97 -1.03
CA LEU A 312 1.10 22.15 -2.13
C LEU A 312 2.48 21.63 -1.76
N ALA A 313 2.69 20.32 -1.93
CA ALA A 313 3.95 19.64 -1.73
C ALA A 313 4.69 19.44 -3.06
N ASP A 314 6.02 19.38 -3.02
CA ASP A 314 6.89 19.06 -4.16
C ASP A 314 7.13 17.53 -4.29
N THR A 315 6.13 16.75 -3.91
CA THR A 315 6.05 15.30 -4.06
C THR A 315 4.61 14.93 -4.41
N ASP A 316 4.39 13.78 -5.05
CA ASP A 316 3.04 13.39 -5.51
C ASP A 316 2.45 12.14 -4.83
N VAL A 317 3.17 11.50 -3.90
CA VAL A 317 2.76 10.24 -3.25
C VAL A 317 2.91 10.27 -1.73
N ARG A 318 2.25 9.33 -1.01
CA ARG A 318 2.21 9.28 0.46
C ARG A 318 3.32 8.48 1.16
N TRP A 319 4.07 7.68 0.42
CA TRP A 319 4.77 6.52 0.99
C TRP A 319 5.83 6.87 2.05
N ASN A 320 6.65 7.88 1.80
CA ASN A 320 7.66 8.34 2.76
C ASN A 320 7.03 9.07 3.95
N GLN A 321 5.87 9.67 3.77
CA GLN A 321 5.14 10.36 4.82
C GLN A 321 4.55 9.35 5.81
N ILE A 322 3.87 8.31 5.31
CA ILE A 322 3.40 7.21 6.16
C ILE A 322 4.56 6.43 6.79
N SER A 323 5.66 6.22 6.05
CA SER A 323 6.90 5.63 6.58
C SER A 323 7.43 6.36 7.82
N ARG A 324 7.52 7.70 7.75
CA ARG A 324 8.01 8.56 8.82
C ARG A 324 7.01 8.71 9.97
N ALA A 325 5.71 8.66 9.69
CA ALA A 325 4.64 8.81 10.68
C ALA A 325 4.58 7.66 11.70
N VAL A 326 5.21 6.52 11.41
CA VAL A 326 5.33 5.37 12.33
C VAL A 326 6.77 4.89 12.52
N ASP A 327 7.74 5.77 12.27
CA ASP A 327 9.16 5.44 12.47
C ASP A 327 9.52 5.48 13.96
N ASP A 328 9.61 4.31 14.57
CA ASP A 328 9.92 4.14 15.98
C ASP A 328 11.41 4.09 16.29
N ARG A 329 12.28 4.25 15.29
CA ARG A 329 13.74 4.09 15.47
C ARG A 329 14.33 5.11 16.44
N THR A 330 15.16 4.63 17.36
CA THR A 330 15.91 5.47 18.30
C THR A 330 17.06 6.21 17.59
N PRO A 331 17.67 7.23 18.23
CA PRO A 331 18.89 7.86 17.71
C PRO A 331 20.07 6.90 17.49
N GLU A 332 20.18 5.81 18.27
CA GLU A 332 21.25 4.80 18.05
C GLU A 332 20.96 3.97 16.79
N GLU A 333 19.71 3.52 16.64
CA GLU A 333 19.26 2.75 15.47
C GLU A 333 19.37 3.57 14.18
N LEU A 334 19.16 4.89 14.25
CA LEU A 334 19.30 5.83 13.13
C LEU A 334 20.74 6.18 12.77
N GLY A 335 21.73 5.85 13.60
CA GLY A 335 23.12 6.28 13.34
C GLY A 335 23.52 7.61 13.97
N GLU A 336 22.58 8.32 14.61
CA GLU A 336 22.81 9.65 15.21
C GLU A 336 23.66 9.57 16.49
N LYS A 337 23.60 8.43 17.20
CA LYS A 337 24.40 8.13 18.39
C LYS A 337 25.17 6.80 18.25
N PRO A 338 26.24 6.59 19.04
CA PRO A 338 26.89 5.28 19.16
C PRO A 338 25.89 4.22 19.62
N LEU A 339 26.00 3.00 19.09
CA LEU A 339 25.16 1.87 19.46
C LEU A 339 25.65 1.29 20.80
N LEU A 340 24.93 1.55 21.89
CA LEU A 340 25.28 1.17 23.26
C LEU A 340 24.16 0.41 23.97
N HIS A 341 22.90 0.75 23.68
CA HIS A 341 21.71 0.22 24.34
C HIS A 341 20.79 -0.54 23.38
N ASP A 342 20.75 -0.13 22.10
CA ASP A 342 19.99 -0.83 21.07
C ASP A 342 20.79 -1.96 20.43
N ARG A 343 20.10 -2.91 19.81
CA ARG A 343 20.73 -4.12 19.25
C ARG A 343 21.37 -3.87 17.89
N TRP A 344 20.78 -2.98 17.09
CA TRP A 344 21.09 -2.85 15.65
C TRP A 344 21.09 -1.39 15.20
N ARG A 345 21.86 -1.08 14.15
CA ARG A 345 21.55 0.07 13.29
C ARG A 345 20.55 -0.36 12.24
N ILE A 346 19.45 0.37 12.08
CA ILE A 346 18.36 -0.07 11.21
C ILE A 346 18.11 0.96 10.10
N PRO A 347 18.38 0.60 8.83
CA PRO A 347 18.39 1.57 7.73
C PRO A 347 16.99 2.10 7.36
N LYS A 348 15.96 1.29 7.59
CA LYS A 348 14.58 1.61 7.19
C LYS A 348 13.64 1.71 8.39
N SER A 349 12.59 2.53 8.29
CA SER A 349 11.43 2.46 9.18
C SER A 349 10.80 1.06 9.13
N ARG A 350 10.03 0.70 10.16
CA ARG A 350 9.17 -0.50 10.13
C ARG A 350 8.09 -0.42 9.05
N TYR A 351 7.74 0.80 8.61
CA TYR A 351 6.96 1.03 7.41
C TYR A 351 7.92 1.44 6.28
N ALA A 352 8.24 0.55 5.35
CA ALA A 352 9.22 0.83 4.30
C ALA A 352 9.14 -0.14 3.13
N SER A 353 10.00 0.02 2.12
CA SER A 353 10.11 -0.97 1.05
C SER A 353 10.60 -2.34 1.57
N ASN A 354 10.18 -3.43 0.94
CA ASN A 354 10.67 -4.79 1.22
C ASN A 354 12.20 -4.84 1.23
N SER A 355 12.76 -5.58 2.18
CA SER A 355 14.22 -5.67 2.38
C SER A 355 14.85 -6.91 1.77
N THR A 356 14.05 -7.91 1.40
CA THR A 356 14.54 -9.15 0.79
C THR A 356 13.47 -9.81 -0.08
N TYR A 357 13.94 -10.57 -1.06
CA TYR A 357 13.19 -11.60 -1.75
C TYR A 357 13.11 -12.87 -0.90
N ILE A 358 12.07 -13.68 -1.12
CA ILE A 358 11.74 -14.82 -0.27
C ILE A 358 11.53 -16.13 -1.03
N SER A 359 11.52 -16.17 -2.35
CA SER A 359 11.29 -17.40 -3.15
C SER A 359 12.54 -18.29 -3.23
N GLU A 360 12.33 -19.59 -3.47
CA GLU A 360 13.38 -20.56 -3.85
C GLU A 360 13.55 -20.67 -5.38
N ASP A 361 13.07 -19.67 -6.13
CA ASP A 361 13.22 -19.59 -7.58
C ASP A 361 14.70 -19.65 -7.98
N SER A 362 15.06 -20.56 -8.90
CA SER A 362 16.45 -20.71 -9.37
C SER A 362 17.01 -19.50 -10.11
N ARG A 363 16.14 -18.56 -10.49
CA ARG A 363 16.52 -17.30 -11.15
C ARG A 363 16.87 -16.21 -10.13
N LEU A 364 16.54 -16.38 -8.84
CA LEU A 364 16.93 -15.48 -7.77
C LEU A 364 18.43 -15.64 -7.46
N ARG A 365 19.23 -14.74 -8.03
CA ARG A 365 20.68 -14.65 -7.81
C ARG A 365 20.99 -14.06 -6.42
N LYS A 366 22.14 -14.41 -5.84
CA LYS A 366 22.56 -13.89 -4.53
C LYS A 366 22.76 -12.38 -4.57
N GLU A 367 23.24 -11.90 -5.70
CA GLU A 367 23.48 -10.50 -6.02
C GLU A 367 22.20 -9.66 -6.08
N TYR A 368 21.02 -10.29 -6.13
CA TYR A 368 19.75 -9.57 -6.01
C TYR A 368 19.36 -9.26 -4.57
N LEU A 369 20.00 -9.90 -3.60
CA LEU A 369 19.73 -9.72 -2.18
C LEU A 369 20.61 -8.62 -1.61
N ASP A 370 20.13 -7.99 -0.54
CA ASP A 370 20.90 -6.99 0.19
C ASP A 370 21.96 -7.71 1.07
N PRO A 371 23.27 -7.50 0.82
CA PRO A 371 24.31 -8.11 1.65
C PRO A 371 24.35 -7.55 3.08
N ASP A 372 23.81 -6.35 3.29
CA ASP A 372 23.80 -5.64 4.57
C ASP A 372 22.47 -5.80 5.33
N LEU A 373 21.65 -6.78 4.94
CA LEU A 373 20.36 -7.05 5.57
C LEU A 373 20.53 -7.40 7.06
N VAL A 374 20.06 -6.51 7.91
CA VAL A 374 20.01 -6.72 9.36
C VAL A 374 19.03 -7.85 9.69
N THR A 375 19.51 -8.89 10.36
CA THR A 375 18.68 -10.01 10.83
C THR A 375 19.09 -10.41 12.24
N ASP A 376 18.14 -11.00 12.97
CA ASP A 376 18.45 -11.67 14.23
C ASP A 376 18.94 -13.10 13.95
N PRO A 377 20.25 -13.42 14.14
CA PRO A 377 20.82 -14.70 13.74
C PRO A 377 20.29 -15.86 14.59
N GLU A 378 19.96 -15.62 15.87
CA GLU A 378 19.41 -16.64 16.75
C GLU A 378 18.00 -17.03 16.32
N VAL A 379 17.16 -16.03 16.04
CA VAL A 379 15.80 -16.24 15.49
C VAL A 379 15.86 -16.96 14.15
N LYS A 380 16.77 -16.55 13.25
CA LYS A 380 16.96 -17.22 11.97
C LYS A 380 17.28 -18.70 12.17
N GLN A 381 18.23 -19.02 13.06
CA GLN A 381 18.63 -20.39 13.32
C GLN A 381 17.49 -21.21 13.96
N GLU A 382 16.71 -20.63 14.86
CA GLU A 382 15.54 -21.28 15.47
C GLU A 382 14.48 -21.63 14.42
N LEU A 383 14.16 -20.71 13.51
CA LEU A 383 13.23 -20.94 12.41
C LEU A 383 13.70 -22.05 11.47
N MET A 384 15.01 -22.08 11.16
CA MET A 384 15.62 -23.14 10.35
C MET A 384 15.59 -24.49 11.07
N ASN A 385 15.86 -24.53 12.37
CA ASN A 385 15.74 -25.74 13.18
C ASN A 385 14.29 -26.26 13.21
N GLY A 386 13.31 -25.36 13.14
CA GLY A 386 11.89 -25.68 12.97
C GLY A 386 11.49 -26.14 11.56
N GLY A 387 12.45 -26.21 10.62
CA GLY A 387 12.29 -26.74 9.28
C GLY A 387 11.87 -25.72 8.22
N MET A 388 12.01 -24.41 8.48
CA MET A 388 11.94 -23.40 7.42
C MET A 388 13.25 -23.37 6.61
N ASP A 389 13.17 -23.06 5.32
CA ASP A 389 14.37 -22.85 4.51
C ASP A 389 15.06 -21.51 4.86
N ASP A 390 16.32 -21.37 4.45
CA ASP A 390 17.17 -20.21 4.74
C ASP A 390 16.53 -18.88 4.32
N ARG A 391 15.86 -18.83 3.16
CA ARG A 391 15.31 -17.57 2.61
C ARG A 391 14.13 -17.10 3.42
N LEU A 392 13.20 -17.99 3.71
CA LEU A 392 12.03 -17.64 4.50
C LEU A 392 12.39 -17.36 5.96
N ALA A 393 13.32 -18.13 6.54
CA ALA A 393 13.84 -17.86 7.88
C ALA A 393 14.53 -16.49 7.97
N THR A 394 15.31 -16.10 6.96
CA THR A 394 15.95 -14.78 6.87
C THR A 394 14.91 -13.66 6.84
N HIS A 395 13.82 -13.82 6.07
CA HIS A 395 12.74 -12.84 6.01
C HIS A 395 12.10 -12.60 7.38
N PHE A 396 11.68 -13.65 8.08
CA PHE A 396 11.08 -13.48 9.40
C PHE A 396 12.09 -13.00 10.43
N ALA A 397 13.34 -13.49 10.41
CA ALA A 397 14.39 -12.98 11.29
C ALA A 397 14.66 -11.48 11.10
N HIS A 398 14.46 -10.93 9.89
CA HIS A 398 14.48 -9.49 9.65
C HIS A 398 13.29 -8.78 10.30
N LEU A 399 12.07 -9.32 10.20
CA LEU A 399 10.89 -8.69 10.84
C LEU A 399 11.01 -8.66 12.37
N PHE A 400 11.64 -9.68 12.95
CA PHE A 400 11.82 -9.86 14.40
C PHE A 400 12.94 -9.00 15.00
N ILE A 401 13.67 -8.21 14.19
CA ILE A 401 14.60 -7.20 14.74
C ILE A 401 13.86 -6.07 15.46
N ARG A 402 12.56 -5.91 15.18
CA ARG A 402 11.71 -4.87 15.76
C ARG A 402 11.22 -5.26 17.15
N ASP A 403 10.95 -4.24 17.95
CA ASP A 403 10.20 -4.45 19.19
C ASP A 403 8.69 -4.51 18.90
N PRO A 404 7.94 -5.34 19.64
CA PRO A 404 6.48 -5.29 19.67
C PRO A 404 6.02 -3.96 20.28
N ILE A 405 5.05 -3.31 19.65
CA ILE A 405 4.63 -1.94 20.03
C ILE A 405 3.26 -1.90 20.71
N VAL A 406 2.41 -2.90 20.49
CA VAL A 406 1.07 -2.97 21.12
C VAL A 406 0.90 -4.33 21.75
N ILE A 407 1.22 -4.44 23.03
CA ILE A 407 1.10 -5.69 23.80
C ILE A 407 -0.09 -5.55 24.75
N PHE A 408 -0.96 -6.56 24.81
CA PHE A 408 -2.03 -6.62 25.79
C PHE A 408 -1.61 -7.50 26.98
N ALA A 409 -1.92 -7.07 28.20
CA ALA A 409 -1.55 -7.78 29.43
C ALA A 409 -2.17 -9.19 29.49
N GLU A 410 -3.35 -9.36 28.91
CA GLU A 410 -4.06 -10.63 28.86
C GLU A 410 -3.33 -11.67 28.00
N ASP A 411 -2.68 -11.23 26.93
CA ASP A 411 -1.93 -12.12 26.02
C ASP A 411 -0.64 -12.64 26.67
N LEU A 412 -0.16 -12.01 27.75
CA LEU A 412 1.07 -12.43 28.46
C LEU A 412 0.84 -13.55 29.49
N LYS A 413 -0.40 -14.01 29.69
CA LYS A 413 -0.74 -15.00 30.73
C LYS A 413 -0.25 -16.41 30.40
N GLU A 414 -0.40 -16.82 29.14
CA GLU A 414 0.00 -18.14 28.66
C GLU A 414 0.26 -18.14 27.15
N LEU A 415 1.16 -19.02 26.70
CA LEU A 415 1.40 -19.24 25.28
C LEU A 415 0.31 -20.15 24.68
N ASP A 416 -0.56 -19.57 23.86
CA ASP A 416 -1.53 -20.31 23.06
C ASP A 416 -1.08 -20.47 21.60
N LEU A 417 -0.73 -21.70 21.21
CA LEU A 417 -0.30 -22.05 19.83
C LEU A 417 -1.46 -22.15 18.83
N SER A 418 -2.72 -22.07 19.30
CA SER A 418 -3.91 -21.95 18.46
C SER A 418 -4.21 -20.51 18.07
N LYS A 419 -3.58 -19.53 18.73
CA LYS A 419 -3.63 -18.11 18.41
C LYS A 419 -2.38 -17.66 17.66
N THR A 420 -2.41 -16.41 17.21
CA THR A 420 -1.31 -15.80 16.44
C THR A 420 -0.94 -14.42 16.96
N ASP A 421 -1.41 -14.02 18.15
CA ASP A 421 -1.38 -12.64 18.62
C ASP A 421 0.05 -12.10 18.81
N HIS A 422 0.97 -12.93 19.32
CA HIS A 422 2.38 -12.55 19.50
C HIS A 422 3.11 -12.45 18.16
N PHE A 423 2.88 -13.39 17.25
CA PHE A 423 3.42 -13.31 15.89
C PHE A 423 2.89 -12.08 15.15
N GLU A 424 1.58 -11.85 15.20
CA GLU A 424 0.92 -10.70 14.56
C GLU A 424 1.32 -9.37 15.18
N ASN A 425 1.78 -9.33 16.44
CA ASN A 425 2.37 -8.13 17.03
C ASN A 425 3.54 -7.60 16.19
N LEU A 426 4.38 -8.51 15.68
CA LEU A 426 5.54 -8.18 14.85
C LEU A 426 5.16 -8.11 13.37
N GLN A 427 4.43 -9.10 12.86
CA GLN A 427 4.04 -9.17 11.45
C GLN A 427 3.14 -7.99 11.03
N SER A 428 2.08 -7.70 11.81
CA SER A 428 1.11 -6.67 11.45
C SER A 428 1.66 -5.24 11.59
N THR A 429 2.75 -5.06 12.36
CA THR A 429 3.41 -3.76 12.60
C THR A 429 4.74 -3.60 11.88
N ASN A 430 5.07 -4.52 10.98
CA ASN A 430 6.00 -4.29 9.87
C ASN A 430 5.18 -4.09 8.59
N TRP A 431 5.17 -2.88 8.06
CA TRP A 431 4.36 -2.48 6.91
C TRP A 431 5.26 -2.32 5.69
N GLN A 432 5.22 -3.30 4.81
CA GLN A 432 6.02 -3.28 3.58
C GLN A 432 5.14 -3.05 2.35
N HIS A 433 5.73 -2.80 1.17
CA HIS A 433 4.95 -2.63 -0.07
C HIS A 433 4.38 -3.96 -0.57
N MET A 434 5.08 -5.07 -0.32
CA MET A 434 4.55 -6.43 -0.37
C MET A 434 4.45 -6.99 1.04
N ARG A 435 3.36 -7.69 1.36
CA ARG A 435 3.26 -8.47 2.61
C ARG A 435 2.98 -9.93 2.31
N PHE A 436 3.84 -10.81 2.82
CA PHE A 436 3.61 -12.25 2.82
C PHE A 436 2.83 -12.63 4.08
N LYS A 437 1.62 -13.20 3.91
CA LYS A 437 0.65 -13.41 4.99
C LYS A 437 0.46 -14.92 5.21
N PRO A 438 0.98 -15.48 6.32
CA PRO A 438 0.70 -16.86 6.70
C PRO A 438 -0.82 -17.11 6.86
N PRO A 439 -1.26 -18.37 6.70
CA PRO A 439 -2.63 -18.76 6.99
C PRO A 439 -2.99 -18.46 8.46
N PRO A 440 -4.14 -17.82 8.72
CA PRO A 440 -4.64 -17.65 10.08
C PRO A 440 -5.11 -19.01 10.63
N THR A 441 -5.29 -19.08 11.94
CA THR A 441 -5.77 -20.29 12.61
C THR A 441 -7.28 -20.45 12.47
N GLY A 442 -7.77 -21.69 12.51
CA GLY A 442 -9.20 -21.98 12.59
C GLY A 442 -10.02 -21.80 11.31
N ASN A 443 -9.41 -21.47 10.16
CA ASN A 443 -10.14 -21.35 8.91
C ASN A 443 -9.40 -21.95 7.70
N ASP A 444 -10.09 -21.97 6.57
CA ASP A 444 -9.61 -22.59 5.35
C ASP A 444 -8.74 -21.64 4.48
N ILE A 445 -8.41 -20.43 4.95
CA ILE A 445 -7.64 -19.44 4.17
C ILE A 445 -6.20 -19.93 3.93
N GLY A 446 -5.72 -19.78 2.69
CA GLY A 446 -4.38 -20.18 2.25
C GLY A 446 -3.28 -19.15 2.52
N TRP A 447 -2.09 -19.42 1.96
CA TRP A 447 -0.98 -18.48 1.95
C TRP A 447 -1.35 -17.28 1.09
N ARG A 448 -1.11 -16.07 1.58
CA ARG A 448 -1.52 -14.84 0.90
C ARG A 448 -0.36 -13.89 0.65
N VAL A 449 -0.51 -13.06 -0.37
CA VAL A 449 0.42 -11.98 -0.73
C VAL A 449 -0.42 -10.72 -0.94
N GLU A 450 0.00 -9.62 -0.33
CA GLU A 450 -0.72 -8.35 -0.40
C GLU A 450 0.17 -7.30 -1.05
N PHE A 451 -0.34 -6.66 -2.10
CA PHE A 451 0.26 -5.56 -2.84
C PHE A 451 -0.33 -4.24 -2.32
N ARG A 452 0.52 -3.42 -1.69
CA ARG A 452 0.12 -2.28 -0.82
C ARG A 452 0.53 -0.87 -1.27
N PRO A 453 1.35 -0.63 -2.32
CA PRO A 453 1.91 0.69 -2.56
C PRO A 453 0.92 1.68 -3.18
N MET A 454 -0.11 1.21 -3.89
CA MET A 454 -0.97 2.08 -4.70
C MET A 454 -1.68 3.13 -3.85
N GLU A 455 -1.70 4.36 -4.33
CA GLU A 455 -2.52 5.42 -3.79
C GLU A 455 -4.00 5.14 -4.11
N ILE A 456 -4.93 5.56 -3.26
CA ILE A 456 -6.35 5.47 -3.62
C ILE A 456 -6.67 6.52 -4.69
N GLN A 457 -7.49 6.14 -5.67
CA GLN A 457 -7.91 7.00 -6.77
C GLN A 457 -9.28 7.63 -6.51
N ILE A 458 -9.58 8.72 -7.22
CA ILE A 458 -10.80 9.52 -6.96
C ILE A 458 -12.06 8.74 -7.33
N THR A 459 -12.07 8.01 -8.44
CA THR A 459 -13.26 7.26 -8.90
C THR A 459 -13.14 5.76 -8.68
N ASP A 460 -14.29 5.09 -8.52
CA ASP A 460 -14.34 3.62 -8.44
C ASP A 460 -13.86 2.94 -9.74
N PHE A 461 -14.02 3.61 -10.90
CA PHE A 461 -13.47 3.17 -12.19
C PHE A 461 -11.94 3.07 -12.16
N GLU A 462 -11.25 4.12 -11.68
CA GLU A 462 -9.79 4.12 -11.60
C GLU A 462 -9.29 3.05 -10.61
N ASN A 463 -9.92 2.94 -9.43
CA ASN A 463 -9.56 1.93 -8.43
C ASN A 463 -9.76 0.51 -8.95
N ALA A 464 -10.85 0.25 -9.68
CA ALA A 464 -11.10 -1.03 -10.35
C ALA A 464 -10.06 -1.29 -11.45
N ALA A 465 -9.70 -0.28 -12.26
CA ALA A 465 -8.72 -0.43 -13.33
C ALA A 465 -7.36 -0.92 -12.81
N PHE A 466 -6.83 -0.29 -11.74
CA PHE A 466 -5.57 -0.70 -11.13
C PHE A 466 -5.67 -2.05 -10.42
N SER A 467 -6.79 -2.33 -9.75
CA SER A 467 -7.05 -3.63 -9.12
C SER A 467 -7.01 -4.76 -10.15
N VAL A 468 -7.77 -4.61 -11.24
CA VAL A 468 -7.85 -5.57 -12.34
C VAL A 468 -6.51 -5.72 -13.05
N PHE A 469 -5.78 -4.62 -13.29
CA PHE A 469 -4.46 -4.69 -13.90
C PHE A 469 -3.48 -5.52 -13.08
N ILE A 470 -3.42 -5.32 -11.76
CA ILE A 470 -2.54 -6.09 -10.87
C ILE A 470 -2.89 -7.58 -10.90
N VAL A 471 -4.17 -7.93 -11.00
CA VAL A 471 -4.61 -9.33 -11.16
C VAL A 471 -4.18 -9.89 -12.52
N LEU A 472 -4.40 -9.15 -13.60
CA LEU A 472 -4.06 -9.59 -14.96
C LEU A 472 -2.55 -9.75 -15.16
N ILE A 473 -1.73 -8.80 -14.68
CA ILE A 473 -0.27 -8.92 -14.79
C ILE A 473 0.26 -10.07 -13.93
N THR A 474 -0.33 -10.33 -12.76
CA THR A 474 0.01 -11.50 -11.94
C THR A 474 -0.27 -12.80 -12.71
N ARG A 475 -1.43 -12.89 -13.39
CA ARG A 475 -1.76 -14.06 -14.23
C ARG A 475 -0.80 -14.21 -15.40
N ALA A 476 -0.41 -13.12 -16.06
CA ALA A 476 0.58 -13.12 -17.13
C ALA A 476 1.98 -13.55 -16.63
N ILE A 477 2.42 -13.06 -15.46
CA ILE A 477 3.68 -13.47 -14.81
C ILE A 477 3.72 -14.99 -14.61
N LEU A 478 2.65 -15.56 -14.06
CA LEU A 478 2.58 -16.99 -13.78
C LEU A 478 2.45 -17.82 -15.07
N SER A 479 1.65 -17.36 -16.04
CA SER A 479 1.36 -18.10 -17.27
C SER A 479 2.52 -18.09 -18.26
N PHE A 480 3.25 -16.99 -18.36
CA PHE A 480 4.42 -16.87 -19.25
C PHE A 480 5.76 -17.14 -18.56
N ASP A 481 5.72 -17.57 -17.29
CA ASP A 481 6.91 -17.82 -16.48
C ASP A 481 7.86 -16.60 -16.43
N LEU A 482 7.31 -15.38 -16.33
CA LEU A 482 8.11 -14.16 -16.39
C LEU A 482 9.07 -14.02 -15.19
N ASN A 483 10.14 -13.26 -15.40
CA ASN A 483 11.17 -12.94 -14.42
C ASN A 483 11.41 -11.43 -14.33
N PHE A 484 11.07 -10.81 -13.20
CA PHE A 484 11.26 -9.39 -12.93
C PHE A 484 12.34 -9.10 -11.88
N TYR A 485 13.09 -10.10 -11.40
CA TYR A 485 14.16 -9.85 -10.42
C TYR A 485 15.16 -8.80 -10.93
N ILE A 486 15.44 -7.86 -10.04
CA ILE A 486 16.54 -6.90 -10.04
C ILE A 486 17.09 -6.83 -8.61
N PRO A 487 18.23 -6.20 -8.33
CA PRO A 487 18.67 -6.04 -6.94
C PRO A 487 17.63 -5.34 -6.07
N ILE A 488 17.31 -5.89 -4.89
CA ILE A 488 16.28 -5.35 -3.99
C ILE A 488 16.61 -3.93 -3.51
N THR A 489 17.90 -3.59 -3.48
CA THR A 489 18.39 -2.22 -3.23
C THR A 489 17.97 -1.26 -4.34
N LYS A 490 17.91 -1.71 -5.60
CA LYS A 490 17.37 -0.93 -6.73
C LYS A 490 15.85 -0.80 -6.69
N VAL A 491 15.13 -1.80 -6.18
CA VAL A 491 13.70 -1.63 -5.86
C VAL A 491 13.51 -0.55 -4.79
N SER A 492 14.40 -0.51 -3.79
CA SER A 492 14.35 0.53 -2.75
C SER A 492 14.67 1.92 -3.30
N GLU A 493 15.66 2.05 -4.18
CA GLU A 493 15.98 3.30 -4.90
C GLU A 493 14.78 3.77 -5.72
N ASN A 494 14.15 2.87 -6.48
CA ASN A 494 12.94 3.16 -7.24
C ASN A 494 11.78 3.66 -6.35
N MET A 495 11.63 3.14 -5.13
CA MET A 495 10.60 3.64 -4.20
C MET A 495 10.86 5.09 -3.80
N GLU A 496 12.12 5.51 -3.67
CA GLU A 496 12.46 6.91 -3.44
C GLU A 496 12.19 7.75 -4.69
N THR A 497 12.61 7.27 -5.88
CA THR A 497 12.34 7.93 -7.17
C THR A 497 10.85 8.22 -7.39
N ALA A 498 9.97 7.29 -6.99
CA ALA A 498 8.52 7.44 -7.15
C ALA A 498 7.91 8.65 -6.41
N HIS A 499 8.64 9.29 -5.49
CA HIS A 499 8.16 10.45 -4.76
C HIS A 499 8.31 11.76 -5.51
N ALA A 500 9.22 11.84 -6.49
CA ALA A 500 9.46 13.07 -7.22
C ALA A 500 8.15 13.54 -7.88
N ARG A 501 7.94 14.86 -7.87
CA ARG A 501 6.81 15.46 -8.57
C ARG A 501 6.88 15.11 -10.06
N ASP A 502 5.76 14.68 -10.63
CA ASP A 502 5.65 14.18 -12.00
C ASP A 502 6.61 12.99 -12.31
N ALA A 503 7.02 12.20 -11.30
CA ALA A 503 7.92 11.05 -11.50
C ALA A 503 7.45 10.07 -12.58
N VAL A 504 6.13 9.95 -12.77
CA VAL A 504 5.54 9.10 -13.81
C VAL A 504 5.98 9.50 -15.23
N LEU A 505 6.29 10.78 -15.48
CA LEU A 505 6.70 11.30 -16.79
C LEU A 505 8.17 11.68 -16.87
N GLU A 506 8.75 12.17 -15.77
CA GLU A 506 10.07 12.80 -15.78
C GLU A 506 11.20 11.88 -15.30
N GLU A 507 10.87 10.86 -14.50
CA GLU A 507 11.88 9.99 -13.88
C GLU A 507 12.05 8.65 -14.62
N LYS A 508 13.17 7.99 -14.35
CA LYS A 508 13.45 6.63 -14.80
C LYS A 508 13.63 5.68 -13.63
N PHE A 509 13.15 4.46 -13.80
CA PHE A 509 13.16 3.41 -12.80
C PHE A 509 14.00 2.24 -13.28
N TYR A 510 14.82 1.66 -12.41
CA TYR A 510 15.54 0.44 -12.73
C TYR A 510 14.53 -0.70 -12.94
N PHE A 511 14.57 -1.31 -14.12
CA PHE A 511 13.64 -2.37 -14.47
C PHE A 511 14.32 -3.45 -15.31
N ARG A 512 13.75 -4.66 -15.26
CA ARG A 512 14.24 -5.81 -16.01
C ARG A 512 14.21 -5.54 -17.51
N LYS A 513 15.33 -5.75 -18.22
CA LYS A 513 15.40 -5.61 -19.69
C LYS A 513 14.62 -6.69 -20.42
N ASN A 514 14.80 -7.95 -20.03
CA ASN A 514 14.15 -9.09 -20.65
C ASN A 514 13.44 -9.95 -19.60
N PRO A 515 12.10 -9.98 -19.58
CA PRO A 515 11.34 -10.75 -18.61
C PRO A 515 11.14 -12.22 -19.01
N PHE A 516 11.49 -12.62 -20.24
CA PHE A 516 11.22 -13.97 -20.74
C PHE A 516 12.27 -14.99 -20.29
N PRO A 517 11.88 -16.27 -20.12
CA PRO A 517 12.82 -17.35 -19.84
C PRO A 517 13.91 -17.45 -20.92
N THR A 518 15.17 -17.57 -20.50
CA THR A 518 16.30 -17.82 -21.39
C THR A 518 16.16 -19.22 -21.97
N ARG A 519 15.88 -19.35 -23.27
CA ARG A 519 15.91 -20.65 -23.96
C ARG A 519 17.37 -21.06 -24.13
N ALA A 520 17.74 -22.26 -23.67
CA ALA A 520 19.05 -22.83 -24.00
C ALA A 520 19.23 -22.86 -25.53
N PRO A 521 20.41 -22.53 -26.08
CA PRO A 521 20.69 -22.77 -27.48
C PRO A 521 20.46 -24.26 -27.77
N ARG A 522 19.65 -24.58 -28.78
CA ARG A 522 19.60 -25.95 -29.30
C ARG A 522 21.04 -26.35 -29.66
N PRO A 523 21.56 -27.50 -29.21
CA PRO A 523 22.89 -27.92 -29.62
C PRO A 523 22.89 -27.98 -31.15
N TYR A 524 23.71 -27.13 -31.74
CA TYR A 524 23.98 -27.10 -33.17
C TYR A 524 24.56 -28.47 -33.52
N SER A 525 23.78 -29.32 -34.20
CA SER A 525 24.31 -30.59 -34.69
C SER A 525 25.26 -30.29 -35.85
N SER A 526 26.52 -30.09 -35.51
CA SER A 526 27.62 -30.12 -36.48
C SER A 526 27.92 -31.60 -36.78
N ASN A 527 27.25 -32.16 -37.79
CA ASN A 527 27.79 -33.28 -38.56
C ASN A 527 27.09 -33.37 -39.92
N GLY A 528 27.85 -33.07 -40.97
CA GLY A 528 27.49 -33.47 -42.33
C GLY A 528 27.68 -34.99 -42.52
N GLY A 529 26.92 -35.56 -43.46
CA GLY A 529 27.21 -36.87 -44.03
C GLY A 529 26.04 -37.88 -44.04
N ALA A 530 25.39 -37.98 -45.20
CA ALA A 530 24.79 -39.17 -45.84
C ALA A 530 23.86 -40.16 -45.08
N SER A 531 22.67 -40.31 -45.68
CA SER A 531 21.84 -41.53 -45.83
C SER A 531 21.34 -42.31 -44.60
N GLY A 532 20.01 -42.39 -44.45
CA GLY A 532 19.35 -43.45 -43.68
C GLY A 532 17.90 -43.11 -43.30
N ARG A 533 16.93 -43.89 -43.78
CA ARG A 533 15.52 -43.86 -43.38
C ARG A 533 15.34 -44.41 -41.95
N ALA A 534 14.60 -43.72 -41.08
CA ALA A 534 13.76 -44.27 -39.99
C ALA A 534 13.11 -43.08 -39.24
N SER A 535 11.79 -42.89 -39.30
CA SER A 535 10.78 -43.35 -38.32
C SER A 535 10.87 -42.70 -36.92
N GLY A 536 9.94 -41.78 -36.66
CA GLY A 536 9.10 -41.72 -35.46
C GLY A 536 9.75 -41.54 -34.09
N THR A 537 9.56 -40.34 -33.52
CA THR A 537 9.14 -39.99 -32.15
C THR A 537 9.94 -38.81 -31.59
N ASN A 538 9.42 -37.59 -31.80
CA ASN A 538 9.85 -36.41 -31.05
C ASN A 538 9.22 -36.47 -29.66
N THR A 539 9.90 -37.07 -28.69
CA THR A 539 9.64 -36.77 -27.28
C THR A 539 10.33 -35.44 -26.96
N PRO A 540 9.61 -34.42 -26.46
CA PRO A 540 10.27 -33.22 -25.96
C PRO A 540 11.03 -33.60 -24.68
N LEU A 541 12.34 -33.40 -24.67
CA LEU A 541 13.12 -33.40 -23.43
C LEU A 541 12.60 -32.24 -22.56
N SER A 542 11.83 -32.60 -21.54
CA SER A 542 11.43 -31.72 -20.44
C SER A 542 12.69 -31.25 -19.71
N ILE A 543 13.20 -30.08 -20.05
CA ILE A 543 14.09 -29.35 -19.14
C ILE A 543 13.16 -28.71 -18.10
N SER A 544 13.06 -29.35 -16.94
CA SER A 544 12.12 -28.99 -15.86
C SER A 544 12.51 -27.74 -15.08
N ARG A 545 13.62 -27.07 -15.40
CA ARG A 545 14.11 -25.89 -14.68
C ARG A 545 14.60 -24.82 -15.64
N PRO A 546 14.12 -23.56 -15.55
CA PRO A 546 14.68 -22.47 -16.34
C PRO A 546 16.16 -22.30 -15.97
N PRO A 547 17.06 -22.10 -16.96
CA PRO A 547 18.48 -21.94 -16.69
C PRO A 547 18.73 -20.68 -15.85
N THR A 548 19.69 -20.75 -14.93
CA THR A 548 20.16 -19.57 -14.20
C THR A 548 20.73 -18.57 -15.19
N PRO A 549 20.35 -17.27 -15.12
CA PRO A 549 20.97 -16.23 -15.94
C PRO A 549 22.50 -16.26 -15.81
N SER A 550 23.21 -16.12 -16.93
CA SER A 550 24.67 -16.10 -16.98
C SER A 550 25.18 -14.70 -17.36
N GLY A 551 26.17 -14.19 -16.62
CA GLY A 551 26.81 -12.89 -16.87
C GLY A 551 26.70 -11.91 -15.68
N PRO A 552 27.20 -10.68 -15.82
CA PRO A 552 27.01 -9.61 -14.84
C PRO A 552 25.52 -9.33 -14.58
N VAL A 553 25.17 -8.99 -13.34
CA VAL A 553 23.77 -8.73 -12.91
C VAL A 553 23.28 -7.41 -13.47
N GLU A 554 24.20 -6.46 -13.58
CA GLU A 554 24.04 -5.10 -14.08
C GLU A 554 23.59 -5.08 -15.55
N ASP A 555 23.87 -6.14 -16.30
CA ASP A 555 23.42 -6.27 -17.69
C ASP A 555 21.92 -6.63 -17.78
N GLU A 556 21.32 -7.18 -16.71
CA GLU A 556 19.95 -7.70 -16.72
C GLU A 556 18.86 -6.62 -16.52
N TYR A 557 19.23 -5.43 -16.05
CA TYR A 557 18.31 -4.32 -15.79
C TYR A 557 18.84 -2.98 -16.31
N ALA A 558 17.96 -2.01 -16.50
CA ALA A 558 18.30 -0.65 -16.93
C ALA A 558 17.28 0.36 -16.41
N PRO A 559 17.64 1.65 -16.34
CA PRO A 559 16.68 2.72 -16.13
C PRO A 559 15.72 2.83 -17.34
N MET A 560 14.42 2.83 -17.07
CA MET A 560 13.33 2.96 -18.05
C MET A 560 12.29 3.96 -17.56
N SER A 561 11.65 4.71 -18.47
CA SER A 561 10.48 5.51 -18.10
C SER A 561 9.27 4.62 -17.80
N ILE A 562 8.26 5.17 -17.11
CA ILE A 562 7.00 4.44 -16.89
C ILE A 562 6.29 4.14 -18.22
N ASP A 563 6.36 5.03 -19.22
CA ASP A 563 5.86 4.76 -20.58
C ASP A 563 6.51 3.50 -21.17
N GLU A 564 7.84 3.38 -21.12
CA GLU A 564 8.55 2.20 -21.62
C GLU A 564 8.17 0.93 -20.86
N ILE A 565 8.05 1.00 -19.53
CA ILE A 565 7.68 -0.15 -18.70
C ILE A 565 6.23 -0.58 -18.97
N MET A 566 5.29 0.35 -19.10
CA MET A 566 3.88 0.02 -19.25
C MET A 566 3.49 -0.30 -20.69
N ASN A 567 3.92 0.54 -21.63
CA ASN A 567 3.50 0.50 -23.04
C ASN A 567 4.52 -0.19 -23.95
N GLY A 568 5.75 -0.38 -23.48
CA GLY A 568 6.84 -0.99 -24.23
C GLY A 568 7.83 0.04 -24.79
N SER A 569 9.06 -0.40 -24.99
CA SER A 569 10.12 0.42 -25.57
C SER A 569 9.79 0.76 -27.02
N LYS A 570 9.96 2.03 -27.38
CA LYS A 570 9.86 2.51 -28.77
C LYS A 570 11.04 2.00 -29.59
N SER A 571 10.92 1.98 -30.92
CA SER A 571 11.96 1.46 -31.82
C SER A 571 13.30 2.20 -31.73
N ASP A 572 13.27 3.44 -31.25
CA ASP A 572 14.42 4.32 -31.02
C ASP A 572 14.92 4.31 -29.56
N SER A 573 14.30 3.51 -28.68
CA SER A 573 14.77 3.34 -27.30
C SER A 573 16.06 2.51 -27.25
N GLU A 574 16.91 2.82 -26.27
CA GLU A 574 18.08 2.00 -25.91
C GLU A 574 17.67 0.66 -25.28
N ASN A 575 16.42 0.57 -24.79
CA ASN A 575 15.84 -0.62 -24.21
C ASN A 575 14.98 -1.36 -25.24
N ASN A 576 14.78 -2.65 -25.03
CA ASN A 576 13.88 -3.49 -25.84
C ASN A 576 12.92 -4.25 -24.93
N PHE A 577 12.19 -3.50 -24.09
CA PHE A 577 11.20 -4.06 -23.18
C PHE A 577 9.83 -4.16 -23.87
N PRO A 578 9.11 -5.30 -23.76
CA PRO A 578 7.84 -5.49 -24.46
C PRO A 578 6.69 -4.62 -23.94
N GLY A 579 6.76 -4.13 -22.71
CA GLY A 579 5.66 -3.42 -22.03
C GLY A 579 4.76 -4.35 -21.21
N LEU A 580 4.37 -3.93 -20.00
CA LEU A 580 3.49 -4.72 -19.13
C LEU A 580 2.07 -4.83 -19.69
N ILE A 581 1.53 -3.78 -20.32
CA ILE A 581 0.21 -3.81 -20.95
C ILE A 581 0.20 -4.75 -22.17
N PRO A 582 1.15 -4.67 -23.12
CA PRO A 582 1.26 -5.66 -24.18
C PRO A 582 1.40 -7.11 -23.69
N LEU A 583 2.11 -7.35 -22.58
CA LEU A 583 2.18 -8.68 -21.96
C LEU A 583 0.81 -9.15 -21.44
N VAL A 584 0.05 -8.25 -20.80
CA VAL A 584 -1.33 -8.54 -20.37
C VAL A 584 -2.25 -8.81 -21.56
N GLU A 585 -2.18 -8.01 -22.61
CA GLU A 585 -2.95 -8.20 -23.84
C GLU A 585 -2.63 -9.56 -24.49
N SER A 586 -1.34 -9.91 -24.59
CA SER A 586 -0.92 -11.22 -25.08
C SER A 586 -1.44 -12.38 -24.23
N TYR A 587 -1.52 -12.20 -22.90
CA TYR A 587 -2.13 -13.18 -22.02
C TYR A 587 -3.63 -13.32 -22.30
N LEU A 588 -4.36 -12.21 -22.40
CA LEU A 588 -5.78 -12.20 -22.72
C LEU A 588 -6.10 -12.83 -24.09
N ASP A 589 -5.22 -12.65 -25.08
CA ASP A 589 -5.38 -13.25 -26.41
C ASP A 589 -5.06 -14.75 -26.42
N SER A 590 -4.34 -15.26 -25.41
CA SER A 590 -4.00 -16.69 -25.26
C SER A 590 -5.08 -17.52 -24.56
N VAL A 591 -6.08 -16.86 -23.97
CA VAL A 591 -7.16 -17.49 -23.19
C VAL A 591 -8.51 -17.31 -23.85
N ASN A 592 -9.46 -18.18 -23.53
CA ASN A 592 -10.81 -18.08 -24.07
C ASN A 592 -11.64 -17.07 -23.27
N ILE A 593 -11.68 -15.83 -23.74
CA ILE A 593 -12.46 -14.71 -23.18
C ILE A 593 -13.49 -14.23 -24.21
N ASP A 594 -14.70 -13.92 -23.78
CA ASP A 594 -15.71 -13.35 -24.68
C ASP A 594 -15.36 -11.90 -25.06
N VAL A 595 -15.81 -11.50 -26.26
CA VAL A 595 -15.46 -10.19 -26.86
C VAL A 595 -15.93 -9.03 -25.98
N GLN A 596 -17.11 -9.15 -25.38
CA GLN A 596 -17.65 -8.08 -24.52
C GLN A 596 -16.73 -7.85 -23.32
N THR A 597 -16.38 -8.91 -22.60
CA THR A 597 -15.46 -8.83 -21.46
C THR A 597 -14.10 -8.29 -21.87
N ARG A 598 -13.56 -8.72 -23.03
CA ARG A 598 -12.29 -8.22 -23.56
C ARG A 598 -12.32 -6.72 -23.85
N CYS A 599 -13.43 -6.22 -24.41
CA CYS A 599 -13.62 -4.79 -24.71
C CYS A 599 -13.72 -3.96 -23.43
N GLU A 600 -14.44 -4.42 -22.41
CA GLU A 600 -14.56 -3.70 -21.13
C GLU A 600 -13.20 -3.63 -20.41
N LEU A 601 -12.46 -4.74 -20.35
CA LEU A 601 -11.09 -4.75 -19.81
C LEU A 601 -10.14 -3.83 -20.58
N ALA A 602 -10.33 -3.66 -21.90
CA ALA A 602 -9.51 -2.74 -22.68
C ALA A 602 -9.66 -1.29 -22.22
N SER A 603 -10.83 -0.89 -21.70
CA SER A 603 -11.03 0.46 -21.16
C SER A 603 -10.20 0.72 -19.89
N TYR A 604 -10.07 -0.29 -19.01
CA TYR A 604 -9.21 -0.22 -17.83
C TYR A 604 -7.73 -0.13 -18.23
N LEU A 605 -7.30 -0.97 -19.18
CA LEU A 605 -5.91 -0.95 -19.66
C LEU A 605 -5.57 0.37 -20.36
N ASP A 606 -6.52 0.96 -21.08
CA ASP A 606 -6.33 2.22 -21.80
C ASP A 606 -6.15 3.43 -20.85
N LEU A 607 -6.87 3.46 -19.72
CA LEU A 607 -6.60 4.45 -18.65
C LEU A 607 -5.13 4.40 -18.21
N ILE A 608 -4.65 3.20 -17.90
CA ILE A 608 -3.29 2.97 -17.38
C ILE A 608 -2.25 3.32 -18.45
N ARG A 609 -2.48 2.90 -19.70
CA ARG A 609 -1.64 3.23 -20.87
C ARG A 609 -1.47 4.74 -21.04
N LYS A 610 -2.59 5.47 -21.01
CA LYS A 610 -2.60 6.92 -21.21
C LYS A 610 -2.02 7.69 -20.03
N ARG A 611 -2.08 7.16 -18.81
CA ARG A 611 -1.37 7.75 -17.66
C ARG A 611 0.13 7.58 -17.79
N ALA A 612 0.58 6.40 -18.20
CA ALA A 612 1.99 6.08 -18.34
C ALA A 612 2.70 6.95 -19.39
N ASP A 613 2.01 7.36 -20.45
CA ASP A 613 2.55 8.23 -21.50
C ASP A 613 2.16 9.72 -21.40
N GLY A 614 1.45 10.09 -20.33
CA GLY A 614 1.07 11.48 -20.04
C GLY A 614 -0.11 12.03 -20.86
N ARG A 615 -0.77 11.22 -21.70
CA ARG A 615 -2.03 11.62 -22.36
C ARG A 615 -3.17 11.83 -21.36
N LEU A 616 -3.15 11.10 -20.24
CA LEU A 616 -3.99 11.34 -19.07
C LEU A 616 -3.12 11.66 -17.85
N TRP A 617 -3.67 12.47 -16.96
CA TRP A 617 -3.03 12.92 -15.74
C TRP A 617 -3.24 11.93 -14.59
N THR A 618 -2.25 11.85 -13.71
CA THR A 618 -2.43 11.27 -12.38
C THR A 618 -3.35 12.17 -11.55
N ALA A 619 -3.94 11.62 -10.48
CA ALA A 619 -4.77 12.40 -9.57
C ALA A 619 -3.97 13.54 -8.93
N ALA A 620 -2.69 13.31 -8.59
CA ALA A 620 -1.82 14.35 -8.04
C ALA A 620 -1.63 15.53 -9.01
N LYS A 621 -1.37 15.23 -10.29
CA LYS A 621 -1.22 16.25 -11.32
C LYS A 621 -2.54 17.00 -11.55
N TRP A 622 -3.67 16.30 -11.58
CA TRP A 622 -4.99 16.93 -11.73
C TRP A 622 -5.32 17.85 -10.55
N ILE A 623 -5.13 17.40 -9.30
CA ILE A 623 -5.34 18.22 -8.09
C ILE A 623 -4.44 19.46 -8.12
N ARG A 624 -3.17 19.32 -8.50
CA ARG A 624 -2.25 20.47 -8.61
C ARG A 624 -2.71 21.49 -9.65
N ASN A 625 -3.20 21.02 -10.80
CA ASN A 625 -3.77 21.90 -11.84
C ASN A 625 -5.09 22.53 -11.42
N PHE A 626 -5.92 21.80 -10.65
CA PHE A 626 -7.13 22.34 -10.04
C PHE A 626 -6.78 23.54 -9.14
N VAL A 627 -5.85 23.37 -8.21
CA VAL A 627 -5.39 24.44 -7.32
C VAL A 627 -4.78 25.60 -8.11
N ALA A 628 -3.86 25.32 -9.05
CA ALA A 628 -3.20 26.35 -9.86
C ALA A 628 -4.19 27.18 -10.69
N GLY A 629 -5.31 26.57 -11.09
CA GLY A 629 -6.36 27.20 -11.88
C GLY A 629 -7.51 27.80 -11.07
N HIS A 630 -7.45 27.76 -9.74
CA HIS A 630 -8.49 28.27 -8.84
C HIS A 630 -8.34 29.78 -8.61
N GLU A 631 -9.45 30.53 -8.57
CA GLU A 631 -9.44 32.00 -8.47
C GLU A 631 -8.78 32.52 -7.17
N ASP A 632 -9.00 31.83 -6.06
CA ASP A 632 -8.40 32.13 -4.76
C ASP A 632 -6.92 31.76 -4.63
N TYR A 633 -6.34 31.03 -5.59
CA TYR A 633 -4.95 30.60 -5.48
C TYR A 633 -3.98 31.73 -5.81
N LYS A 634 -3.12 32.08 -4.85
CA LYS A 634 -2.22 33.24 -4.93
C LYS A 634 -0.82 32.91 -5.43
N LYS A 635 -0.63 31.70 -5.97
CA LYS A 635 0.68 31.19 -6.39
C LYS A 635 1.71 31.17 -5.25
N ASP A 636 1.25 30.94 -4.02
CA ASP A 636 2.05 30.95 -2.80
C ASP A 636 2.10 29.56 -2.12
N SER A 637 1.67 28.52 -2.86
CA SER A 637 1.51 27.14 -2.41
C SER A 637 0.43 26.93 -1.34
N VAL A 638 -0.36 27.94 -0.99
CA VAL A 638 -1.42 27.83 0.02
C VAL A 638 -2.71 27.31 -0.58
N VAL A 639 -3.28 26.26 0.03
CA VAL A 639 -4.61 25.73 -0.25
C VAL A 639 -5.54 26.19 0.86
N ASN A 640 -6.26 27.30 0.66
CA ASN A 640 -7.16 27.90 1.65
C ASN A 640 -8.47 27.08 1.85
N GLU A 641 -9.37 27.52 2.74
CA GLU A 641 -10.64 26.81 3.00
C GLU A 641 -11.52 26.74 1.73
N LYS A 642 -11.61 27.83 0.97
CA LYS A 642 -12.38 27.90 -0.28
C LYS A 642 -11.88 26.95 -1.36
N ILE A 643 -10.57 26.92 -1.62
CA ILE A 643 -9.96 25.99 -2.58
C ILE A 643 -10.22 24.54 -2.15
N ASN A 644 -10.07 24.25 -0.85
CA ASN A 644 -10.35 22.92 -0.31
C ASN A 644 -11.84 22.54 -0.44
N HIS A 645 -12.75 23.48 -0.15
CA HIS A 645 -14.18 23.27 -0.33
C HIS A 645 -14.54 22.89 -1.77
N ASP A 646 -14.07 23.69 -2.72
CA ASP A 646 -14.39 23.47 -4.13
C ASP A 646 -13.72 22.20 -4.67
N LEU A 647 -12.51 21.88 -4.21
CA LEU A 647 -11.87 20.59 -4.51
C LEU A 647 -12.70 19.42 -3.99
N ILE A 648 -13.15 19.48 -2.73
CA ILE A 648 -13.93 18.39 -2.13
C ILE A 648 -15.29 18.23 -2.81
N LYS A 649 -15.95 19.34 -3.19
CA LYS A 649 -17.16 19.30 -4.03
C LYS A 649 -16.91 18.49 -5.30
N THR A 650 -15.86 18.84 -6.05
CA THR A 650 -15.52 18.15 -7.29
C THR A 650 -15.16 16.68 -7.06
N VAL A 651 -14.46 16.35 -5.96
CA VAL A 651 -14.16 14.95 -5.60
C VAL A 651 -15.44 14.16 -5.30
N ILE A 652 -16.42 14.75 -4.60
CA ILE A 652 -17.72 14.14 -4.35
C ILE A 652 -18.45 13.88 -5.68
N GLU A 653 -18.54 14.91 -6.54
CA GLU A 653 -19.19 14.82 -7.85
C GLU A 653 -18.56 13.71 -8.72
N LEU A 654 -17.22 13.66 -8.79
CA LEU A 654 -16.51 12.62 -9.53
C LEU A 654 -16.73 11.22 -8.95
N GLY A 655 -16.80 11.09 -7.61
CA GLY A 655 -17.11 9.83 -6.94
C GLY A 655 -18.53 9.32 -7.20
N GLU A 656 -19.46 10.23 -7.53
CA GLU A 656 -20.84 9.94 -7.96
C GLU A 656 -20.97 9.84 -9.50
N GLU A 657 -19.84 9.76 -10.21
CA GLU A 657 -19.74 9.70 -11.67
C GLU A 657 -20.28 10.94 -12.41
N CYS A 658 -20.41 12.08 -11.72
CA CYS A 658 -20.75 13.35 -12.32
C CYS A 658 -19.49 14.08 -12.81
N THR A 659 -19.36 14.22 -14.13
CA THR A 659 -18.20 14.91 -14.77
C THR A 659 -18.53 16.29 -15.31
N LYS A 660 -19.80 16.71 -15.21
CA LYS A 660 -20.30 17.93 -15.85
C LYS A 660 -19.73 19.17 -15.16
N GLY A 661 -19.04 20.02 -15.93
CA GLY A 661 -18.48 21.27 -15.42
C GLY A 661 -17.16 21.10 -14.67
N VAL A 662 -16.65 19.86 -14.52
CA VAL A 662 -15.35 19.60 -13.91
C VAL A 662 -14.25 20.00 -14.87
N LYS A 663 -13.39 20.93 -14.44
CA LYS A 663 -12.30 21.48 -15.25
C LYS A 663 -11.24 20.42 -15.55
N ASP A 664 -10.79 20.37 -16.81
CA ASP A 664 -9.74 19.45 -17.32
C ASP A 664 -10.06 17.95 -17.05
N VAL A 665 -11.33 17.59 -16.83
CA VAL A 665 -11.74 16.21 -16.53
C VAL A 665 -11.42 15.24 -17.68
N GLU A 666 -11.42 15.73 -18.92
CA GLU A 666 -11.05 14.95 -20.10
C GLU A 666 -9.56 14.60 -20.12
N LYS A 667 -8.71 15.39 -19.46
CA LYS A 667 -7.29 15.07 -19.25
C LYS A 667 -7.08 14.15 -18.05
N PHE A 668 -8.08 13.98 -17.20
CA PHE A 668 -8.01 13.10 -16.02
C PHE A 668 -8.58 11.70 -16.29
N LEU A 669 -9.80 11.64 -16.86
CA LEU A 669 -10.56 10.39 -17.08
C LEU A 669 -10.72 10.02 -18.57
N GLY A 670 -10.39 10.93 -19.49
CA GLY A 670 -10.57 10.74 -20.93
C GLY A 670 -11.96 11.11 -21.43
N GLN A 671 -12.04 11.51 -22.71
CA GLN A 671 -13.29 11.99 -23.33
C GLN A 671 -14.42 10.96 -23.36
N GLU A 672 -14.11 9.67 -23.42
CA GLU A 672 -15.11 8.61 -23.51
C GLU A 672 -15.95 8.49 -22.23
N ARG A 673 -15.35 8.78 -21.08
CA ARG A 673 -16.03 8.76 -19.77
C ARG A 673 -16.75 10.07 -19.44
N CYS A 674 -16.43 11.16 -20.12
CA CYS A 674 -17.06 12.47 -19.89
C CYS A 674 -18.40 12.66 -20.66
N LYS A 675 -18.80 11.70 -21.50
CA LYS A 675 -20.00 11.80 -22.36
C LYS A 675 -21.28 11.24 -21.72
N GLY A 676 -21.22 10.78 -20.47
CA GLY A 676 -22.29 10.04 -19.80
C GLY A 676 -23.21 10.84 -18.85
N CYS A 677 -23.04 12.16 -18.72
CA CYS A 677 -23.84 13.01 -17.82
C CYS A 677 -24.84 13.91 -18.55
#